data_AF-A0A423W1F0-F1
#
_entry.id   AF-A0A423W1F0-F1
#
_cell.length_a   1.000
_cell.length_b   1.000
_cell.length_c   1.000
_cell.angle_alpha   90.00
_cell.angle_beta   90.00
_cell.angle_gamma   90.00
#
_symmetry.space_group_name_H-M   'P 1'
#
loop_
_entity.id
_entity.type
_entity.pdbx_description
1 polymer ?
#
loop_
_entity_poly.entity_id
_entity_poly.type
_entity_poly.pdbx_seq_one_letter_code
_entity_poly.pdbx_strand_id
1 'polypeptide(L)'
;MASGNASKGRTKEVSSLMEIAGKATEDLQSQAGRVSSDIDLAGKFGQTLLANGIIDDRKYLYEGIIQLAASLPNGSGLRDDLSGTFIKTLWNNLEHPPISYLGEEFKYRAADGSNNNIMYPQLGAAGSHYARSVVATHLRSTVLPEPGLIFDTLLRRDGLARQHPTKVSSHLFYFATIIIHDIFRTDDTDNTRLVSSSYLDLGPLYGHNQQQQATVRSYENGMLKKDTFAEWRLLGQPPGACALIIAFNRFHNYVVQELATINENGRFSLPSGITSGSPGYKEAQLNRDNDLFQTGRLITCGLYVNIILGDYLHTILNLNDNSVDSDWSLDPREAFTNVFDPEGTPKGIGNQVSAEFNFIYRWHCATSDRDEAWVNEFMSKIYGKDVDVSSLSTEEFLTTLRGWARTSIPKDPGQWVFNDLARQADGSFTDTDLVGLLQAGTDTVSGAYGARNIPPALKAIEILGIQQGRDWGLASFNEFRAFFKLKPFTSFEEINSEPGIAEALEALYGHPDNVELYPGLMAEEAKVPKSPGSGLCPGFTISEAILSDAVALVRGDRFYSVEYGPQSLTSFGFNEVSSDPDVAAGGVMYKLLMRAFPGWYRANSIYALYPFSTPDRMRELFAKHGTPHNISLSYDPPAFVGAPIPVTKWQDVVDVLHDQDRFKVPWGSHTYQLTGHDYMLSGDKPANAKQRGEVQEAIYKPEDTFEWVRKFYEAITTDLIHKNKRKLGQSYQIDIVKDIGNPAHAAFVADFFGIPIKEKATDHGTGLTVLEIYNVLAHLFEYVFLDIDTAKSYKHSVVATKETQKLAEVVREVVKGAKKPTGLIQTIMGFLSPTVQSSLPEPGKGLVTRLLESGKSAEDVVWELIPTQAAAAATQAQAWAQLIDIYLSDEYKQHWPAIVSLAQSDAPEAFGQLRKYALEGFRLFPGASGVLRVSPESTTLTNGSDTVTLPAGSQLFCDFITAGRDPSKFPDPETVRLDRPEESYIHHGWGPHACLGRPIVTTAGAAMLRAFARECPNVRRAPGAQGEMKRKLFNGAFPVFLSEDGASWESFPVAKKVFFDAVGDTFRSNGHANGTSR
;
A
#
# COMPACT_ATOMS: atom_id res chain seq x y z
N MET A 1 -3.68 15.74 26.97
CA MET A 1 -4.58 16.07 28.10
C MET A 1 -5.23 17.42 27.83
N ALA A 2 -6.55 17.44 27.64
CA ALA A 2 -7.38 18.65 27.74
C ALA A 2 -8.78 18.22 28.19
N SER A 3 -9.02 18.33 29.50
CA SER A 3 -10.32 18.15 30.14
C SER A 3 -11.12 19.45 30.02
N GLY A 4 -12.19 19.42 29.24
CA GLY A 4 -13.14 20.53 29.10
C GLY A 4 -14.57 20.02 29.17
N ASN A 5 -15.22 20.27 30.29
CA ASN A 5 -16.62 19.99 30.64
C ASN A 5 -17.59 19.67 29.49
N ALA A 6 -17.92 18.39 29.35
CA ALA A 6 -19.03 17.90 28.55
C ALA A 6 -20.31 17.83 29.41
N SER A 7 -21.11 18.90 29.46
CA SER A 7 -22.50 18.80 29.91
C SER A 7 -23.36 19.90 29.30
N LYS A 8 -24.03 19.60 28.17
CA LYS A 8 -25.32 20.20 27.77
C LYS A 8 -25.92 19.69 26.45
N GLY A 9 -25.24 18.81 25.70
CA GLY A 9 -25.81 18.24 24.45
C GLY A 9 -26.50 16.88 24.58
N ARG A 10 -26.03 15.99 25.48
CA ARG A 10 -26.58 14.62 25.67
C ARG A 10 -27.89 14.56 26.45
N THR A 11 -28.37 15.67 26.98
CA THR A 11 -29.51 15.73 27.89
C THR A 11 -30.88 15.63 27.22
N LYS A 12 -31.00 15.27 25.92
CA LYS A 12 -32.33 15.10 25.29
C LYS A 12 -32.68 13.66 24.93
N GLU A 13 -31.79 12.89 24.29
CA GLU A 13 -32.10 11.47 24.01
C GLU A 13 -31.85 10.58 25.23
N VAL A 14 -30.78 10.85 26.00
CA VAL A 14 -30.57 10.22 27.32
C VAL A 14 -31.62 10.68 28.32
N SER A 15 -32.16 11.92 28.21
CA SER A 15 -33.30 12.31 29.04
C SER A 15 -34.59 11.61 28.64
N SER A 16 -34.83 11.33 27.36
CA SER A 16 -36.04 10.60 26.95
C SER A 16 -36.06 9.17 27.48
N LEU A 17 -34.91 8.47 27.50
CA LEU A 17 -34.80 7.13 28.06
C LEU A 17 -34.79 7.12 29.60
N MET A 18 -34.19 8.13 30.24
CA MET A 18 -34.30 8.33 31.70
C MET A 18 -35.70 8.79 32.13
N GLU A 19 -36.44 9.53 31.30
CA GLU A 19 -37.86 9.87 31.51
C GLU A 19 -38.75 8.64 31.31
N ILE A 20 -38.47 7.79 30.31
CA ILE A 20 -39.13 6.50 30.11
C ILE A 20 -38.84 5.58 31.30
N ALA A 21 -37.60 5.51 31.80
CA ALA A 21 -37.24 4.75 33.00
C ALA A 21 -37.87 5.33 34.29
N GLY A 22 -37.97 6.66 34.39
CA GLY A 22 -38.63 7.35 35.49
C GLY A 22 -40.14 7.08 35.53
N LYS A 23 -40.83 7.19 34.38
CA LYS A 23 -42.24 6.80 34.21
C LYS A 23 -42.45 5.31 34.42
N ALA A 24 -41.53 4.46 33.96
CA ALA A 24 -41.55 3.03 34.22
C ALA A 24 -41.48 2.74 35.72
N THR A 25 -40.70 3.49 36.49
CA THR A 25 -40.60 3.27 37.94
C THR A 25 -41.91 3.61 38.66
N GLU A 26 -42.63 4.64 38.22
CA GLU A 26 -43.95 5.02 38.77
C GLU A 26 -45.07 4.05 38.34
N ASP A 27 -45.09 3.59 37.08
CA ASP A 27 -46.08 2.61 36.59
C ASP A 27 -45.81 1.18 37.10
N LEU A 28 -44.54 0.76 37.19
CA LEU A 28 -44.13 -0.56 37.70
C LEU A 28 -44.41 -0.72 39.19
N GLN A 29 -44.32 0.35 39.98
CA GLN A 29 -44.72 0.33 41.39
C GLN A 29 -46.22 0.08 41.59
N SER A 30 -47.07 0.42 40.60
CA SER A 30 -48.51 0.15 40.66
C SER A 30 -48.91 -1.28 40.27
N GLN A 31 -47.97 -2.11 39.76
CA GLN A 31 -48.23 -3.43 39.15
C GLN A 31 -47.30 -4.55 39.66
N ALA A 32 -46.76 -4.42 40.87
CA ALA A 32 -45.73 -5.28 41.49
C ALA A 32 -46.00 -6.82 41.51
N GLY A 33 -47.17 -7.29 41.06
CA GLY A 33 -47.52 -8.71 40.93
C GLY A 33 -47.38 -9.34 39.54
N ARG A 34 -47.04 -8.57 38.48
CA ARG A 34 -47.01 -9.07 37.09
C ARG A 34 -45.66 -8.99 36.38
N VAL A 35 -44.73 -8.16 36.85
CA VAL A 35 -43.41 -7.99 36.25
C VAL A 35 -42.36 -8.37 37.29
N SER A 36 -41.82 -9.58 37.20
CA SER A 36 -40.59 -9.89 37.93
C SER A 36 -39.48 -8.99 37.39
N SER A 37 -38.85 -8.26 38.31
CA SER A 37 -37.82 -7.23 38.12
C SER A 37 -36.90 -7.42 36.91
N ASP A 38 -36.97 -6.52 35.93
CA ASP A 38 -35.93 -6.38 34.90
C ASP A 38 -35.45 -4.92 34.77
N ILE A 39 -35.21 -4.26 35.92
CA ILE A 39 -34.41 -3.02 36.01
C ILE A 39 -33.02 -3.24 35.38
N ASP A 40 -32.53 -4.49 35.41
CA ASP A 40 -31.28 -4.92 34.77
C ASP A 40 -31.33 -4.80 33.23
N LEU A 41 -32.50 -4.94 32.61
CA LEU A 41 -32.67 -4.79 31.16
C LEU A 41 -32.58 -3.33 30.71
N ALA A 42 -33.20 -2.41 31.46
CA ALA A 42 -33.07 -0.97 31.23
C ALA A 42 -31.61 -0.50 31.42
N GLY A 43 -30.92 -1.03 32.43
CA GLY A 43 -29.50 -0.81 32.66
C GLY A 43 -28.62 -1.34 31.52
N LYS A 44 -28.91 -2.53 30.98
CA LYS A 44 -28.22 -3.11 29.82
C LYS A 44 -28.44 -2.31 28.54
N PHE A 45 -29.64 -1.77 28.31
CA PHE A 45 -29.92 -0.89 27.18
C PHE A 45 -29.13 0.42 27.26
N GLY A 46 -29.03 1.02 28.46
CA GLY A 46 -28.15 2.17 28.69
C GLY A 46 -26.67 1.88 28.42
N GLN A 47 -26.19 0.66 28.73
CA GLN A 47 -24.82 0.24 28.42
C GLN A 47 -24.56 0.08 26.92
N THR A 48 -25.54 -0.39 26.13
CA THR A 48 -25.46 -0.46 24.66
C THR A 48 -25.26 0.91 24.01
N LEU A 49 -26.00 1.92 24.50
CA LEU A 49 -25.85 3.31 24.03
C LEU A 49 -24.49 3.91 24.40
N LEU A 50 -23.87 3.44 25.48
CA LEU A 50 -22.50 3.81 25.87
C LEU A 50 -21.43 3.02 25.09
N ALA A 51 -21.78 1.90 24.46
CA ALA A 51 -20.91 1.03 23.66
C ALA A 51 -20.97 1.35 22.15
N ASN A 52 -21.12 2.63 21.79
CA ASN A 52 -21.23 3.09 20.39
C ASN A 52 -22.31 2.38 19.56
N GLY A 53 -23.39 1.91 20.19
CA GLY A 53 -24.50 1.26 19.49
C GLY A 53 -24.27 -0.22 19.13
N ILE A 54 -23.16 -0.83 19.56
CA ILE A 54 -22.93 -2.27 19.35
C ILE A 54 -23.78 -3.07 20.36
N ILE A 55 -24.69 -3.90 19.82
CA ILE A 55 -25.56 -4.78 20.60
C ILE A 55 -24.95 -6.18 20.66
N ASP A 56 -24.73 -6.67 21.88
CA ASP A 56 -24.45 -8.09 22.13
C ASP A 56 -25.79 -8.85 22.14
N ASP A 57 -26.16 -9.41 20.99
CA ASP A 57 -27.42 -10.14 20.76
C ASP A 57 -27.57 -11.35 21.69
N ARG A 58 -26.47 -11.94 22.16
CA ARG A 58 -26.48 -13.05 23.14
C ARG A 58 -27.04 -12.65 24.50
N LYS A 59 -27.18 -11.36 24.79
CA LYS A 59 -27.85 -10.84 25.99
C LYS A 59 -29.37 -10.73 25.85
N TYR A 60 -29.94 -11.10 24.69
CA TYR A 60 -31.39 -11.09 24.42
C TYR A 60 -32.04 -9.72 24.69
N LEU A 61 -31.32 -8.64 24.36
CA LEU A 61 -31.73 -7.28 24.72
C LEU A 61 -33.03 -6.87 24.02
N TYR A 62 -33.16 -7.20 22.72
CA TYR A 62 -34.37 -6.91 21.94
C TYR A 62 -35.57 -7.72 22.43
N GLU A 63 -35.37 -9.01 22.71
CA GLU A 63 -36.39 -9.90 23.26
C GLU A 63 -36.88 -9.42 24.62
N GLY A 64 -35.97 -8.94 25.48
CA GLY A 64 -36.34 -8.34 26.76
C GLY A 64 -37.19 -7.08 26.60
N ILE A 65 -36.88 -6.20 25.64
CA ILE A 65 -37.68 -4.98 25.38
C ILE A 65 -39.08 -5.37 24.91
N ILE A 66 -39.19 -6.37 24.04
CA ILE A 66 -40.46 -6.89 23.55
C ILE A 66 -41.27 -7.49 24.72
N GLN A 67 -40.63 -8.26 25.61
CA GLN A 67 -41.28 -8.83 26.80
C GLN A 67 -41.78 -7.73 27.74
N LEU A 68 -40.99 -6.67 27.98
CA LEU A 68 -41.39 -5.52 28.78
C LEU A 68 -42.59 -4.80 28.16
N ALA A 69 -42.52 -4.44 26.88
CA ALA A 69 -43.61 -3.78 26.16
C ALA A 69 -44.90 -4.63 26.14
N ALA A 70 -44.78 -5.95 26.00
CA ALA A 70 -45.90 -6.88 26.03
C ALA A 70 -46.51 -7.06 27.43
N SER A 71 -45.74 -6.83 28.51
CA SER A 71 -46.23 -6.93 29.89
C SER A 71 -47.09 -5.73 30.33
N LEU A 72 -47.03 -4.60 29.61
CA LEU A 72 -47.72 -3.36 29.96
C LEU A 72 -49.21 -3.34 29.52
N PRO A 73 -50.11 -2.69 30.28
CA PRO A 73 -51.55 -2.63 29.97
C PRO A 73 -51.86 -2.07 28.58
N ASN A 74 -52.97 -2.52 28.00
CA ASN A 74 -53.51 -1.92 26.77
C ASN A 74 -53.86 -0.44 27.02
N GLY A 75 -53.31 0.46 26.20
CA GLY A 75 -53.48 1.91 26.33
C GLY A 75 -52.48 2.62 27.26
N SER A 76 -51.43 1.94 27.73
CA SER A 76 -50.32 2.57 28.48
C SER A 76 -49.46 3.44 27.56
N GLY A 77 -49.28 4.71 27.91
CA GLY A 77 -48.38 5.61 27.16
C GLY A 77 -46.92 5.16 27.20
N LEU A 78 -46.47 4.49 28.26
CA LEU A 78 -45.12 3.92 28.34
C LEU A 78 -44.91 2.79 27.33
N ARG A 79 -45.95 1.97 27.11
CA ARG A 79 -45.92 0.92 26.09
C ARG A 79 -45.79 1.51 24.69
N ASP A 80 -46.50 2.60 24.43
CA ASP A 80 -46.45 3.32 23.14
C ASP A 80 -45.08 3.98 22.94
N ASP A 81 -44.52 4.63 23.97
CA ASP A 81 -43.19 5.24 23.94
C ASP A 81 -42.07 4.19 23.70
N LEU A 82 -42.13 3.05 24.39
CA LEU A 82 -41.18 1.93 24.22
C LEU A 82 -41.29 1.33 22.82
N SER A 83 -42.51 1.10 22.33
CA SER A 83 -42.74 0.55 20.99
C SER A 83 -42.28 1.52 19.91
N GLY A 84 -42.56 2.82 20.05
CA GLY A 84 -42.12 3.86 19.13
C GLY A 84 -40.60 3.99 19.07
N THR A 85 -39.93 3.95 20.22
CA THR A 85 -38.45 3.97 20.30
C THR A 85 -37.83 2.72 19.69
N PHE A 86 -38.42 1.54 19.94
CA PHE A 86 -37.98 0.28 19.36
C PHE A 86 -38.14 0.29 17.83
N ILE A 87 -39.30 0.74 17.31
CA ILE A 87 -39.54 0.90 15.88
C ILE A 87 -38.54 1.89 15.27
N LYS A 88 -38.30 3.05 15.90
CA LYS A 88 -37.31 4.04 15.42
C LYS A 88 -35.90 3.44 15.34
N THR A 89 -35.50 2.68 16.36
CA THR A 89 -34.21 1.97 16.37
C THR A 89 -34.14 0.96 15.21
N LEU A 90 -35.16 0.13 15.02
CA LEU A 90 -35.20 -0.84 13.92
C LEU A 90 -35.21 -0.17 12.54
N TRP A 91 -35.94 0.94 12.40
CA TRP A 91 -35.99 1.74 11.17
C TRP A 91 -34.61 2.34 10.86
N ASN A 92 -33.96 2.95 11.85
CA ASN A 92 -32.64 3.60 11.66
C ASN A 92 -31.48 2.60 11.50
N ASN A 93 -31.67 1.31 11.84
CA ASN A 93 -30.68 0.26 11.58
C ASN A 93 -30.54 -0.08 10.09
N LEU A 94 -31.52 0.29 9.28
CA LEU A 94 -31.49 0.14 7.83
C LEU A 94 -31.34 1.51 7.17
N GLU A 95 -30.57 1.54 6.09
CA GLU A 95 -30.38 2.74 5.31
C GLU A 95 -31.59 2.99 4.41
N HIS A 96 -32.10 4.23 4.42
CA HIS A 96 -33.31 4.62 3.69
C HIS A 96 -33.13 5.99 3.00
N PRO A 97 -33.08 6.06 1.65
CA PRO A 97 -33.00 4.93 0.71
C PRO A 97 -31.62 4.24 0.72
N PRO A 98 -31.51 2.97 0.28
CA PRO A 98 -30.21 2.31 0.10
C PRO A 98 -29.33 3.07 -0.90
N ILE A 99 -28.02 3.16 -0.62
CA ILE A 99 -27.05 3.87 -1.50
C ILE A 99 -26.02 2.95 -2.17
N SER A 100 -26.23 1.63 -2.14
CA SER A 100 -25.44 0.63 -2.88
C SER A 100 -26.36 -0.48 -3.42
N TYR A 101 -26.11 -0.93 -4.66
CA TYR A 101 -26.97 -1.86 -5.39
C TYR A 101 -26.14 -2.93 -6.11
N LEU A 102 -26.74 -4.11 -6.26
CA LEU A 102 -26.24 -5.15 -7.15
C LEU A 102 -26.73 -4.86 -8.58
N GLY A 103 -25.82 -4.90 -9.56
CA GLY A 103 -26.12 -4.67 -10.98
C GLY A 103 -24.84 -4.29 -11.74
N GLU A 104 -24.74 -4.69 -13.01
CA GLU A 104 -23.53 -4.41 -13.82
C GLU A 104 -23.35 -2.89 -14.02
N GLU A 105 -24.44 -2.14 -14.11
CA GLU A 105 -24.44 -0.67 -14.24
C GLU A 105 -23.98 0.08 -12.97
N PHE A 106 -23.95 -0.60 -11.81
CA PHE A 106 -23.56 -0.02 -10.52
C PHE A 106 -22.21 -0.52 -10.01
N LYS A 107 -21.70 -1.63 -10.57
CA LYS A 107 -20.46 -2.31 -10.17
C LYS A 107 -19.20 -1.47 -10.42
N TYR A 108 -19.22 -0.62 -11.44
CA TYR A 108 -18.06 0.13 -11.92
C TYR A 108 -18.41 1.60 -12.17
N ARG A 109 -17.37 2.45 -12.24
CA ARG A 109 -17.51 3.82 -12.74
C ARG A 109 -17.92 3.80 -14.21
N ALA A 110 -19.08 4.37 -14.53
CA ALA A 110 -19.48 4.59 -15.92
C ALA A 110 -18.43 5.46 -16.64
N ALA A 111 -18.33 5.32 -17.96
CA ALA A 111 -17.33 6.07 -18.75
C ALA A 111 -17.60 7.59 -18.74
N ASP A 112 -18.83 8.02 -18.54
CA ASP A 112 -19.26 9.41 -18.43
C ASP A 112 -19.50 9.87 -16.98
N GLY A 113 -19.21 9.03 -15.98
CA GLY A 113 -19.45 9.33 -14.57
C GLY A 113 -20.90 9.23 -14.09
N SER A 114 -21.85 8.84 -14.96
CA SER A 114 -23.23 8.55 -14.56
C SER A 114 -23.32 7.38 -13.56
N ASN A 115 -24.48 7.25 -12.89
CA ASN A 115 -24.77 6.24 -11.86
C ASN A 115 -23.84 6.26 -10.63
N ASN A 116 -23.09 7.34 -10.40
CA ASN A 116 -22.35 7.50 -9.15
C ASN A 116 -23.34 7.73 -7.99
N ASN A 117 -24.23 8.73 -8.12
CA ASN A 117 -25.42 8.85 -7.29
C ASN A 117 -26.55 8.00 -7.89
N ILE A 118 -27.05 7.01 -7.14
CA ILE A 118 -28.09 6.10 -7.62
C ILE A 118 -29.47 6.75 -7.70
N MET A 119 -29.76 7.70 -6.82
CA MET A 119 -31.06 8.42 -6.80
C MET A 119 -31.14 9.46 -7.92
N TYR A 120 -30.00 10.03 -8.31
CA TYR A 120 -29.87 11.00 -9.39
C TYR A 120 -28.77 10.56 -10.37
N PRO A 121 -29.04 9.56 -11.24
CA PRO A 121 -28.04 8.95 -12.12
C PRO A 121 -27.21 9.90 -13.00
N GLN A 122 -27.76 11.07 -13.33
CA GLN A 122 -27.11 12.06 -14.19
C GLN A 122 -26.40 13.18 -13.40
N LEU A 123 -26.48 13.18 -12.08
CA LEU A 123 -25.76 14.12 -11.24
C LEU A 123 -24.26 13.91 -11.43
N GLY A 124 -23.54 14.97 -11.81
CA GLY A 124 -22.10 14.91 -12.05
C GLY A 124 -21.67 14.20 -13.32
N ALA A 125 -22.60 13.73 -14.16
CA ALA A 125 -22.25 13.08 -15.42
C ALA A 125 -21.66 14.07 -16.44
N ALA A 126 -20.77 13.58 -17.30
CA ALA A 126 -20.21 14.33 -18.42
C ALA A 126 -21.32 14.78 -19.39
N GLY A 127 -21.21 16.02 -19.87
CA GLY A 127 -22.23 16.69 -20.68
C GLY A 127 -23.28 17.46 -19.86
N SER A 128 -23.19 17.46 -18.53
CA SER A 128 -24.02 18.29 -17.65
C SER A 128 -23.61 19.77 -17.71
N HIS A 129 -24.44 20.67 -17.15
CA HIS A 129 -24.11 22.09 -17.05
C HIS A 129 -23.36 22.39 -15.74
N TYR A 130 -22.55 23.44 -15.72
CA TYR A 130 -21.98 23.94 -14.47
C TYR A 130 -23.08 24.30 -13.47
N ALA A 131 -22.91 23.89 -12.21
CA ALA A 131 -23.76 24.38 -11.13
C ALA A 131 -23.45 25.85 -10.81
N ARG A 132 -24.32 26.48 -10.03
CA ARG A 132 -24.06 27.78 -9.41
C ARG A 132 -24.15 27.65 -7.91
N SER A 133 -23.07 28.04 -7.22
CA SER A 133 -23.01 28.03 -5.76
C SER A 133 -23.57 29.33 -5.18
N VAL A 134 -23.39 30.46 -5.89
CA VAL A 134 -23.74 31.80 -5.38
C VAL A 134 -24.68 32.52 -6.33
N VAL A 135 -25.80 33.00 -5.79
CA VAL A 135 -26.72 33.88 -6.51
C VAL A 135 -26.24 35.31 -6.37
N ALA A 136 -25.87 35.94 -7.48
CA ALA A 136 -25.50 37.36 -7.50
C ALA A 136 -26.73 38.24 -7.24
N THR A 137 -26.63 39.10 -6.24
CA THR A 137 -27.66 40.05 -5.79
C THR A 137 -27.16 41.50 -5.77
N HIS A 138 -25.85 41.72 -5.72
CA HIS A 138 -25.23 43.04 -5.80
C HIS A 138 -25.45 43.69 -7.16
N LEU A 139 -25.89 44.95 -7.15
CA LEU A 139 -26.09 45.74 -8.37
C LEU A 139 -24.72 46.14 -8.94
N ARG A 140 -24.43 45.69 -10.16
CA ARG A 140 -23.15 45.96 -10.82
C ARG A 140 -23.20 47.19 -11.69
N SER A 141 -22.04 47.83 -11.83
CA SER A 141 -21.83 48.76 -12.94
C SER A 141 -22.05 48.02 -14.26
N THR A 142 -22.78 48.64 -15.18
CA THR A 142 -22.90 48.17 -16.57
C THR A 142 -21.61 48.40 -17.36
N VAL A 143 -20.72 49.25 -16.84
CA VAL A 143 -19.41 49.56 -17.41
C VAL A 143 -18.36 48.94 -16.50
N LEU A 144 -17.88 47.75 -16.88
CA LEU A 144 -16.79 47.05 -16.19
C LEU A 144 -15.44 47.42 -16.81
N PRO A 145 -14.32 47.31 -16.08
CA PRO A 145 -13.00 47.61 -16.63
C PRO A 145 -12.63 46.69 -17.80
N GLU A 146 -11.77 47.16 -18.68
CA GLU A 146 -11.29 46.34 -19.80
C GLU A 146 -10.43 45.17 -19.27
N PRO A 147 -10.70 43.90 -19.65
CA PRO A 147 -9.97 42.74 -19.12
C PRO A 147 -8.45 42.77 -19.33
N GLY A 148 -7.96 43.26 -20.46
CA GLY A 148 -6.53 43.41 -20.74
C GLY A 148 -5.87 44.41 -19.79
N LEU A 149 -6.54 45.52 -19.48
CA LEU A 149 -6.11 46.50 -18.49
C LEU A 149 -6.08 45.88 -17.08
N ILE A 150 -7.08 45.08 -16.70
CA ILE A 150 -7.07 44.31 -15.45
C ILE A 150 -5.82 43.43 -15.39
N PHE A 151 -5.54 42.67 -16.46
CA PHE A 151 -4.36 41.82 -16.52
C PHE A 151 -3.07 42.64 -16.35
N ASP A 152 -2.87 43.68 -17.16
CA ASP A 152 -1.61 44.44 -17.18
C ASP A 152 -1.32 45.17 -15.86
N THR A 153 -2.36 45.51 -15.08
CA THR A 153 -2.21 46.29 -13.83
C THR A 153 -2.23 45.44 -12.55
N LEU A 154 -2.99 44.34 -12.52
CA LEU A 154 -3.20 43.52 -11.33
C LEU A 154 -2.56 42.13 -11.42
N LEU A 155 -2.47 41.53 -12.61
CA LEU A 155 -2.15 40.09 -12.74
C LEU A 155 -0.77 39.82 -13.33
N ARG A 156 -0.34 40.66 -14.28
CA ARG A 156 0.89 40.50 -15.05
C ARG A 156 2.13 40.43 -14.16
N ARG A 157 2.97 39.43 -14.40
CA ARG A 157 4.31 39.31 -13.85
C ARG A 157 5.28 40.22 -14.60
N ASP A 158 6.08 40.97 -13.84
CA ASP A 158 7.21 41.75 -14.35
C ASP A 158 8.52 41.13 -13.84
N GLY A 159 9.26 40.46 -14.73
CA GLY A 159 10.52 39.79 -14.40
C GLY A 159 10.35 38.34 -13.94
N LEU A 160 11.23 37.89 -13.04
CA LEU A 160 11.22 36.51 -12.53
C LEU A 160 10.03 36.26 -11.60
N ALA A 161 9.59 35.01 -11.55
CA ALA A 161 8.57 34.54 -10.65
C ALA A 161 8.94 34.83 -9.20
N ARG A 162 7.99 35.41 -8.44
CA ARG A 162 8.09 35.35 -6.98
C ARG A 162 7.99 33.88 -6.57
N GLN A 163 9.04 33.34 -5.96
CA GLN A 163 9.09 31.92 -5.58
C GLN A 163 8.11 31.59 -4.44
N HIS A 164 7.59 30.37 -4.48
CA HIS A 164 6.68 29.85 -3.46
C HIS A 164 7.33 29.89 -2.06
N PRO A 165 6.69 30.50 -1.03
CA PRO A 165 7.34 30.77 0.26
C PRO A 165 7.68 29.52 1.08
N THR A 166 7.03 28.39 0.80
CA THR A 166 7.29 27.08 1.42
C THR A 166 8.11 26.14 0.52
N LYS A 167 8.59 26.63 -0.63
CA LYS A 167 9.37 25.85 -1.62
C LYS A 167 8.63 24.61 -2.14
N VAL A 168 7.31 24.73 -2.34
CA VAL A 168 6.50 23.74 -3.08
C VAL A 168 7.07 23.58 -4.49
N SER A 169 7.22 22.33 -4.94
CA SER A 169 7.78 22.04 -6.25
C SER A 169 6.76 22.23 -7.37
N SER A 170 7.23 22.41 -8.60
CA SER A 170 6.37 22.50 -9.79
C SER A 170 5.63 21.18 -10.05
N HIS A 171 6.16 20.07 -9.55
CA HIS A 171 5.53 18.75 -9.57
C HIS A 171 4.14 18.72 -8.90
N LEU A 172 3.93 19.49 -7.82
CA LEU A 172 2.60 19.64 -7.21
C LEU A 172 1.59 20.23 -8.19
N PHE A 173 2.01 21.22 -8.99
CA PHE A 173 1.16 21.89 -9.98
C PHE A 173 0.96 21.06 -11.25
N TYR A 174 1.90 20.16 -11.59
CA TYR A 174 1.68 19.16 -12.64
C TYR A 174 0.57 18.17 -12.22
N PHE A 175 0.55 17.75 -10.96
CA PHE A 175 -0.52 16.92 -10.42
C PHE A 175 -1.84 17.69 -10.31
N ALA A 176 -1.80 18.95 -9.87
CA ALA A 176 -2.97 19.83 -9.88
C ALA A 176 -3.56 20.00 -11.29
N THR A 177 -2.72 20.09 -12.32
CA THR A 177 -3.16 20.16 -13.72
C THR A 177 -3.98 18.92 -14.11
N ILE A 178 -3.59 17.73 -13.63
CA ILE A 178 -4.39 16.50 -13.83
C ILE A 178 -5.73 16.61 -13.11
N ILE A 179 -5.76 17.04 -11.84
CA ILE A 179 -7.02 17.25 -11.09
C ILE A 179 -7.95 18.21 -11.82
N ILE A 180 -7.41 19.35 -12.27
CA ILE A 180 -8.17 20.38 -12.98
C ILE A 180 -8.74 19.83 -14.28
N HIS A 181 -7.94 19.10 -15.06
CA HIS A 181 -8.39 18.51 -16.31
C HIS A 181 -9.36 17.34 -16.11
N ASP A 182 -9.40 16.75 -14.92
CA ASP A 182 -10.33 15.68 -14.54
C ASP A 182 -11.75 16.21 -14.36
N ILE A 183 -11.89 17.32 -13.62
CA ILE A 183 -13.21 17.84 -13.23
C ILE A 183 -13.61 19.11 -13.99
N PHE A 184 -12.71 19.75 -14.73
CA PHE A 184 -12.97 20.98 -15.49
C PHE A 184 -12.61 20.88 -16.97
N ARG A 185 -13.63 20.62 -17.80
CA ARG A 185 -13.55 20.76 -19.25
C ARG A 185 -14.78 21.46 -19.80
N THR A 186 -14.72 22.77 -20.01
CA THR A 186 -15.80 23.50 -20.68
C THR A 186 -15.94 23.06 -22.14
N ASP A 187 -17.16 22.93 -22.63
CA ASP A 187 -17.45 22.60 -24.04
C ASP A 187 -17.12 23.81 -24.94
N ASP A 188 -16.48 23.53 -26.09
CA ASP A 188 -16.02 24.56 -27.03
C ASP A 188 -17.18 25.27 -27.75
N THR A 189 -18.36 24.66 -27.77
CA THR A 189 -19.56 25.15 -28.49
C THR A 189 -20.61 25.73 -27.55
N ASP A 190 -20.77 25.13 -26.37
CA ASP A 190 -21.64 25.62 -25.31
C ASP A 190 -20.81 25.88 -24.06
N ASN A 191 -20.43 27.14 -23.85
CA ASN A 191 -19.57 27.50 -22.73
C ASN A 191 -20.21 27.29 -21.35
N THR A 192 -21.47 26.86 -21.23
CA THR A 192 -22.12 26.55 -19.96
C THR A 192 -22.10 25.05 -19.63
N ARG A 193 -21.67 24.22 -20.59
CA ARG A 193 -21.63 22.76 -20.48
C ARG A 193 -20.25 22.24 -20.11
N LEU A 194 -20.23 21.22 -19.26
CA LEU A 194 -19.05 20.49 -18.82
C LEU A 194 -18.91 19.18 -19.62
N VAL A 195 -17.81 19.00 -20.33
CA VAL A 195 -17.49 17.78 -21.11
C VAL A 195 -16.90 16.69 -20.23
N SER A 196 -16.28 17.05 -19.11
CA SER A 196 -15.80 16.11 -18.09
C SER A 196 -16.92 15.70 -17.14
N SER A 197 -16.73 14.61 -16.39
CA SER A 197 -17.58 14.35 -15.22
C SER A 197 -17.21 15.33 -14.09
N SER A 198 -18.07 15.41 -13.07
CA SER A 198 -17.80 16.17 -11.84
C SER A 198 -17.15 15.31 -10.75
N TYR A 199 -16.58 14.16 -11.13
CA TYR A 199 -15.97 13.19 -10.22
C TYR A 199 -14.48 13.09 -10.47
N LEU A 200 -13.71 12.82 -9.42
CA LEU A 200 -12.28 12.53 -9.53
C LEU A 200 -12.09 11.10 -10.09
N ASP A 201 -12.47 10.87 -11.34
CA ASP A 201 -12.49 9.54 -11.98
C ASP A 201 -11.31 9.28 -12.94
N LEU A 202 -10.32 10.17 -12.89
CA LEU A 202 -9.11 10.16 -13.70
C LEU A 202 -9.44 10.13 -15.21
N GLY A 203 -10.48 10.86 -15.61
CA GLY A 203 -10.90 11.09 -16.97
C GLY A 203 -9.78 11.56 -17.92
N PRO A 204 -8.73 12.28 -17.49
CA PRO A 204 -7.62 12.61 -18.38
C PRO A 204 -6.86 11.38 -18.89
N LEU A 205 -6.84 10.29 -18.11
CA LEU A 205 -6.29 9.00 -18.51
C LEU A 205 -7.33 8.18 -19.30
N TYR A 206 -8.54 8.03 -18.76
CA TYR A 206 -9.53 7.06 -19.23
C TYR A 206 -10.55 7.59 -20.25
N GLY A 207 -10.65 8.90 -20.41
CA GLY A 207 -11.70 9.58 -21.18
C GLY A 207 -12.97 9.84 -20.37
N HIS A 208 -13.77 10.80 -20.84
CA HIS A 208 -15.03 11.24 -20.21
C HIS A 208 -16.29 10.67 -20.85
N ASN A 209 -16.14 9.70 -21.76
CA ASN A 209 -17.23 8.93 -22.34
C ASN A 209 -16.72 7.62 -22.95
N GLN A 210 -17.65 6.74 -23.34
CA GLN A 210 -17.30 5.42 -23.86
C GLN A 210 -16.44 5.47 -25.14
N GLN A 211 -16.64 6.47 -26.00
CA GLN A 211 -15.88 6.62 -27.24
C GLN A 211 -14.41 6.95 -26.95
N GLN A 212 -14.14 7.91 -26.06
CA GLN A 212 -12.78 8.25 -25.63
C GLN A 212 -12.14 7.08 -24.87
N GLN A 213 -12.90 6.40 -24.00
CA GLN A 213 -12.38 5.24 -23.28
C GLN A 213 -11.96 4.10 -24.23
N ALA A 214 -12.67 3.90 -25.33
CA ALA A 214 -12.31 2.92 -26.33
C ALA A 214 -11.00 3.24 -27.06
N THR A 215 -10.61 4.52 -27.20
CA THR A 215 -9.39 4.88 -27.95
C THR A 215 -8.11 4.64 -27.17
N VAL A 216 -8.18 4.59 -25.83
CA VAL A 216 -7.01 4.38 -24.96
C VAL A 216 -6.80 2.91 -24.56
N ARG A 217 -7.81 2.04 -24.71
CA ARG A 217 -7.73 0.61 -24.37
C ARG A 217 -6.97 -0.19 -25.41
N SER A 218 -6.24 -1.22 -24.97
CA SER A 218 -5.68 -2.25 -25.87
C SER A 218 -6.69 -3.36 -26.19
N TYR A 219 -7.70 -3.54 -25.32
CA TYR A 219 -8.61 -4.70 -25.31
C TYR A 219 -7.89 -6.04 -25.13
N GLU A 220 -6.77 -6.01 -24.42
CA GLU A 220 -5.98 -7.18 -24.05
C GLU A 220 -5.77 -7.22 -22.53
N ASN A 221 -6.43 -8.16 -21.85
CA ASN A 221 -6.28 -8.38 -20.39
C ASN A 221 -6.55 -7.13 -19.51
N GLY A 222 -7.44 -6.26 -19.96
CA GLY A 222 -7.83 -5.04 -19.28
C GLY A 222 -6.85 -3.89 -19.43
N MET A 223 -5.80 -4.03 -20.25
CA MET A 223 -4.73 -3.03 -20.36
C MET A 223 -5.13 -1.79 -21.16
N LEU A 224 -4.43 -0.70 -20.87
CA LEU A 224 -4.34 0.49 -21.69
C LEU A 224 -3.21 0.34 -22.72
N LYS A 225 -3.35 1.00 -23.87
CA LYS A 225 -2.23 1.22 -24.80
C LYS A 225 -1.08 1.91 -24.03
N LYS A 226 0.16 1.50 -24.30
CA LYS A 226 1.35 2.00 -23.60
C LYS A 226 1.43 3.53 -23.71
N ASP A 227 1.66 4.19 -22.58
CA ASP A 227 1.91 5.63 -22.46
C ASP A 227 0.89 6.48 -23.24
N THR A 228 -0.38 6.10 -23.12
CA THR A 228 -1.51 6.71 -23.83
C THR A 228 -2.51 7.25 -22.82
N PHE A 229 -3.08 8.43 -23.09
CA PHE A 229 -4.09 9.10 -22.26
C PHE A 229 -5.12 9.80 -23.15
N ALA A 230 -6.26 10.22 -22.60
CA ALA A 230 -7.42 10.69 -23.36
C ALA A 230 -7.51 12.23 -23.50
N GLU A 231 -6.88 12.99 -22.61
CA GLU A 231 -6.98 14.45 -22.59
C GLU A 231 -5.86 15.15 -23.38
N TRP A 232 -6.13 15.46 -24.64
CA TRP A 232 -5.16 16.10 -25.54
C TRP A 232 -4.68 17.47 -25.05
N ARG A 233 -5.46 18.21 -24.24
CA ARG A 233 -5.06 19.53 -23.74
C ARG A 233 -3.81 19.47 -22.86
N LEU A 234 -3.49 18.31 -22.28
CA LEU A 234 -2.25 18.12 -21.53
C LEU A 234 -0.99 18.26 -22.41
N LEU A 235 -1.11 18.09 -23.73
CA LEU A 235 0.01 18.32 -24.68
C LEU A 235 0.42 19.80 -24.76
N GLY A 236 -0.45 20.71 -24.33
CA GLY A 236 -0.17 22.14 -24.21
C GLY A 236 0.18 22.59 -22.78
N GLN A 237 0.41 21.65 -21.86
CA GLN A 237 0.82 21.91 -20.48
C GLN A 237 2.31 21.55 -20.28
N PRO A 238 2.98 22.09 -19.25
CA PRO A 238 4.34 21.70 -18.93
C PRO A 238 4.51 20.18 -18.91
N PRO A 239 5.60 19.65 -19.48
CA PRO A 239 5.70 18.26 -19.90
C PRO A 239 5.71 17.25 -18.75
N GLY A 240 6.00 17.69 -17.53
CA GLY A 240 5.88 16.85 -16.33
C GLY A 240 4.44 16.40 -16.05
N ALA A 241 3.41 17.15 -16.48
CA ALA A 241 2.02 16.71 -16.39
C ALA A 241 1.73 15.49 -17.30
N CYS A 242 2.30 15.49 -18.51
CA CYS A 242 2.24 14.32 -19.41
C CYS A 242 3.02 13.12 -18.84
N ALA A 243 4.19 13.35 -18.24
CA ALA A 243 4.96 12.27 -17.60
C ALA A 243 4.19 11.65 -16.41
N LEU A 244 3.49 12.47 -15.61
CA LEU A 244 2.67 11.99 -14.49
C LEU A 244 1.47 11.16 -14.95
N ILE A 245 0.71 11.61 -15.96
CA ILE A 245 -0.44 10.83 -16.44
C ILE A 245 0.00 9.51 -17.09
N ILE A 246 1.21 9.48 -17.70
CA ILE A 246 1.84 8.24 -18.18
C ILE A 246 2.21 7.33 -17.01
N ALA A 247 2.67 7.86 -15.87
CA ALA A 247 2.92 7.03 -14.69
C ALA A 247 1.64 6.29 -14.24
N PHE A 248 0.47 6.96 -14.27
CA PHE A 248 -0.82 6.32 -13.98
C PHE A 248 -1.21 5.27 -15.03
N ASN A 249 -0.93 5.50 -16.32
CA ASN A 249 -1.11 4.48 -17.36
C ASN A 249 -0.31 3.20 -17.05
N ARG A 250 0.97 3.36 -16.71
CA ARG A 250 1.86 2.24 -16.39
C ARG A 250 1.44 1.53 -15.11
N PHE A 251 1.03 2.27 -14.08
CA PHE A 251 0.48 1.69 -12.86
C PHE A 251 -0.79 0.87 -13.12
N HIS A 252 -1.73 1.37 -13.93
CA HIS A 252 -2.91 0.61 -14.33
C HIS A 252 -2.54 -0.72 -14.98
N ASN A 253 -1.61 -0.68 -15.94
CA ASN A 253 -1.16 -1.88 -16.65
C ASN A 253 -0.45 -2.89 -15.72
N TYR A 254 0.32 -2.42 -14.75
CA TYR A 254 0.87 -3.27 -13.69
C TYR A 254 -0.24 -3.94 -12.87
N VAL A 255 -1.20 -3.15 -12.38
CA VAL A 255 -2.29 -3.66 -11.53
C VAL A 255 -3.13 -4.72 -12.24
N VAL A 256 -3.55 -4.50 -13.49
CA VAL A 256 -4.41 -5.49 -14.19
C VAL A 256 -3.68 -6.81 -14.46
N GLN A 257 -2.36 -6.79 -14.64
CA GLN A 257 -1.54 -8.01 -14.73
C GLN A 257 -1.50 -8.75 -13.39
N GLU A 258 -1.38 -8.03 -12.29
CA GLU A 258 -1.46 -8.60 -10.94
C GLU A 258 -2.85 -9.20 -10.68
N LEU A 259 -3.93 -8.48 -11.01
CA LEU A 259 -5.31 -8.99 -10.90
C LEU A 259 -5.52 -10.26 -11.71
N ALA A 260 -5.02 -10.31 -12.95
CA ALA A 260 -5.10 -11.49 -13.80
C ALA A 260 -4.33 -12.68 -13.22
N THR A 261 -3.17 -12.42 -12.60
CA THR A 261 -2.33 -13.45 -11.96
C THR A 261 -2.98 -13.97 -10.67
N ILE A 262 -3.45 -13.07 -9.82
CA ILE A 262 -4.07 -13.38 -8.52
C ILE A 262 -5.44 -14.04 -8.72
N ASN A 263 -6.23 -13.56 -9.68
CA ASN A 263 -7.56 -14.08 -10.01
C ASN A 263 -8.40 -14.38 -8.75
N GLU A 264 -8.53 -13.37 -7.89
CA GLU A 264 -9.17 -13.51 -6.58
C GLU A 264 -10.56 -14.12 -6.73
N ASN A 265 -10.81 -15.23 -6.02
CA ASN A 265 -12.06 -15.98 -6.06
C ASN A 265 -12.52 -16.40 -7.48
N GLY A 266 -11.62 -16.44 -8.46
CA GLY A 266 -11.96 -16.73 -9.85
C GLY A 266 -12.68 -15.60 -10.58
N ARG A 267 -12.67 -14.36 -10.04
CA ARG A 267 -13.39 -13.18 -10.58
C ARG A 267 -13.04 -12.85 -12.04
N PHE A 268 -11.85 -13.24 -12.51
CA PHE A 268 -11.37 -12.99 -13.88
C PHE A 268 -11.17 -14.29 -14.67
N SER A 269 -11.80 -15.38 -14.23
CA SER A 269 -11.84 -16.64 -15.00
C SER A 269 -12.82 -16.53 -16.15
N LEU A 270 -12.52 -17.22 -17.26
CA LEU A 270 -13.54 -17.46 -18.29
C LEU A 270 -14.65 -18.38 -17.71
N PRO A 271 -15.87 -18.32 -18.24
CA PRO A 271 -16.94 -19.23 -17.85
C PRO A 271 -16.51 -20.70 -18.01
N SER A 272 -16.95 -21.55 -17.09
CA SER A 272 -16.57 -22.97 -17.07
C SER A 272 -16.89 -23.67 -18.39
N GLY A 273 -15.94 -24.43 -18.94
CA GLY A 273 -16.07 -25.15 -20.20
C GLY A 273 -15.82 -24.32 -21.48
N ILE A 274 -15.61 -23.00 -21.36
CA ILE A 274 -15.24 -22.15 -22.50
C ILE A 274 -13.73 -22.28 -22.76
N THR A 275 -13.38 -22.74 -23.97
CA THR A 275 -12.02 -22.85 -24.47
C THR A 275 -11.86 -22.04 -25.76
N SER A 276 -10.64 -21.91 -26.27
CA SER A 276 -10.36 -21.12 -27.49
C SER A 276 -11.17 -21.55 -28.72
N GLY A 277 -11.66 -22.80 -28.76
CA GLY A 277 -12.51 -23.31 -29.83
C GLY A 277 -14.03 -23.19 -29.59
N SER A 278 -14.47 -22.74 -28.41
CA SER A 278 -15.90 -22.70 -28.05
C SER A 278 -16.62 -21.51 -28.72
N PRO A 279 -17.89 -21.67 -29.17
CA PRO A 279 -18.75 -20.53 -29.48
C PRO A 279 -18.87 -19.60 -28.26
N GLY A 280 -18.75 -18.29 -28.45
CA GLY A 280 -18.76 -17.31 -27.36
C GLY A 280 -17.40 -17.04 -26.68
N TYR A 281 -16.31 -17.72 -27.06
CA TYR A 281 -14.98 -17.47 -26.48
C TYR A 281 -14.53 -16.00 -26.59
N LYS A 282 -14.77 -15.37 -27.75
CA LYS A 282 -14.41 -13.97 -27.98
C LYS A 282 -15.18 -13.01 -27.06
N GLU A 283 -16.46 -13.27 -26.85
CA GLU A 283 -17.31 -12.47 -25.95
C GLU A 283 -16.88 -12.67 -24.50
N ALA A 284 -16.60 -13.91 -24.09
CA ALA A 284 -16.07 -14.20 -22.76
C ALA A 284 -14.71 -13.52 -22.51
N GLN A 285 -13.83 -13.47 -23.51
CA GLN A 285 -12.56 -12.73 -23.44
C GLN A 285 -12.79 -11.22 -23.30
N LEU A 286 -13.73 -10.64 -24.07
CA LEU A 286 -14.07 -9.22 -23.95
C LEU A 286 -14.68 -8.87 -22.59
N ASN A 287 -15.52 -9.75 -22.03
CA ASN A 287 -16.08 -9.57 -20.70
C ASN A 287 -14.98 -9.61 -19.64
N ARG A 288 -14.08 -10.60 -19.72
CA ARG A 288 -12.92 -10.71 -18.84
C ARG A 288 -12.01 -9.48 -18.94
N ASP A 289 -11.73 -9.02 -20.16
CA ASP A 289 -10.96 -7.80 -20.42
C ASP A 289 -11.64 -6.57 -19.78
N ASN A 290 -12.96 -6.44 -19.91
CA ASN A 290 -13.71 -5.35 -19.29
C ASN A 290 -13.70 -5.42 -17.76
N ASP A 291 -13.88 -6.61 -17.16
CA ASP A 291 -13.84 -6.77 -15.70
C ASP A 291 -12.46 -6.42 -15.14
N LEU A 292 -11.38 -6.83 -15.82
CA LEU A 292 -10.02 -6.45 -15.46
C LEU A 292 -9.80 -4.94 -15.60
N PHE A 293 -10.17 -4.36 -16.74
CA PHE A 293 -10.04 -2.93 -17.02
C PHE A 293 -10.77 -2.08 -15.98
N GLN A 294 -12.04 -2.38 -15.71
CA GLN A 294 -12.84 -1.57 -14.78
C GLN A 294 -12.38 -1.73 -13.33
N THR A 295 -11.96 -2.93 -12.93
CA THR A 295 -11.39 -3.14 -11.59
C THR A 295 -10.04 -2.41 -11.47
N GLY A 296 -9.18 -2.48 -12.49
CA GLY A 296 -7.93 -1.72 -12.56
C GLY A 296 -8.15 -0.21 -12.56
N ARG A 297 -9.21 0.28 -13.22
CA ARG A 297 -9.64 1.69 -13.17
C ARG A 297 -10.00 2.10 -11.75
N LEU A 298 -10.83 1.33 -11.04
CA LEU A 298 -11.18 1.60 -9.64
C LEU A 298 -9.94 1.67 -8.74
N ILE A 299 -9.00 0.73 -8.89
CA ILE A 299 -7.76 0.70 -8.10
C ILE A 299 -6.88 1.91 -8.41
N THR A 300 -6.68 2.23 -9.68
CA THR A 300 -5.87 3.39 -10.09
C THR A 300 -6.49 4.71 -9.60
N CYS A 301 -7.81 4.83 -9.64
CA CYS A 301 -8.55 5.94 -9.03
C CYS A 301 -8.39 5.95 -7.50
N GLY A 302 -8.37 4.78 -6.85
CA GLY A 302 -8.06 4.63 -5.43
C GLY A 302 -6.66 5.14 -5.07
N LEU A 303 -5.64 4.82 -5.88
CA LEU A 303 -4.30 5.39 -5.72
C LEU A 303 -4.32 6.91 -5.92
N TYR A 304 -4.98 7.38 -6.97
CA TYR A 304 -5.09 8.81 -7.28
C TYR A 304 -5.70 9.62 -6.12
N VAL A 305 -6.82 9.17 -5.54
CA VAL A 305 -7.42 9.85 -4.39
C VAL A 305 -6.54 9.73 -3.14
N ASN A 306 -5.84 8.62 -2.92
CA ASN A 306 -4.94 8.50 -1.78
C ASN A 306 -3.69 9.39 -1.94
N ILE A 307 -3.20 9.65 -3.16
CA ILE A 307 -2.17 10.67 -3.40
C ILE A 307 -2.71 12.07 -3.09
N ILE A 308 -3.97 12.36 -3.46
CA ILE A 308 -4.62 13.63 -3.11
C ILE A 308 -4.64 13.80 -1.58
N LEU A 309 -5.08 12.78 -0.84
CA LEU A 309 -5.28 12.86 0.61
C LEU A 309 -3.95 12.81 1.39
N GLY A 310 -3.05 11.90 1.03
CA GLY A 310 -1.82 11.60 1.78
C GLY A 310 -0.59 12.41 1.37
N ASP A 311 -0.51 12.89 0.13
CA ASP A 311 0.66 13.65 -0.36
C ASP A 311 0.30 15.11 -0.65
N TYR A 312 -0.76 15.32 -1.43
CA TYR A 312 -1.14 16.63 -1.94
C TYR A 312 -1.72 17.51 -0.83
N LEU A 313 -2.78 17.05 -0.14
CA LEU A 313 -3.37 17.77 0.99
C LEU A 313 -2.34 17.98 2.11
N HIS A 314 -1.50 16.98 2.36
CA HIS A 314 -0.43 17.04 3.34
C HIS A 314 0.56 18.18 3.04
N THR A 315 0.92 18.36 1.77
CA THR A 315 1.80 19.46 1.33
C THR A 315 1.10 20.82 1.39
N ILE A 316 -0.15 20.94 0.89
CA ILE A 316 -0.84 22.24 0.89
C ILE A 316 -1.22 22.72 2.30
N LEU A 317 -1.35 21.80 3.27
CA LEU A 317 -1.56 22.09 4.69
C LEU A 317 -0.24 22.20 5.47
N ASN A 318 0.92 22.05 4.81
CA ASN A 318 2.25 22.15 5.43
C ASN A 318 2.49 21.15 6.57
N LEU A 319 1.89 19.96 6.50
CA LEU A 319 1.98 18.97 7.57
C LEU A 319 3.37 18.34 7.67
N ASN A 320 4.19 18.43 6.61
CA ASN A 320 5.61 18.03 6.65
C ASN A 320 6.48 18.95 7.54
N ASP A 321 6.05 20.18 7.82
CA ASP A 321 6.71 21.07 8.78
C ASP A 321 5.90 21.07 10.08
N ASN A 322 5.98 19.97 10.83
CA ASN A 322 5.30 19.81 12.10
C ASN A 322 6.32 19.52 13.20
N SER A 323 6.29 20.31 14.29
CA SER A 323 7.16 20.11 15.45
C SER A 323 6.66 18.99 16.38
N VAL A 324 5.49 18.44 16.10
CA VAL A 324 4.87 17.34 16.85
C VAL A 324 4.79 16.12 15.94
N ASP A 325 5.22 14.97 16.47
CA ASP A 325 5.01 13.68 15.82
C ASP A 325 3.51 13.36 15.83
N SER A 326 2.89 13.45 14.66
CA SER A 326 1.43 13.39 14.47
C SER A 326 1.10 12.74 13.14
N ASP A 327 0.24 11.73 13.19
CA ASP A 327 -0.33 11.02 12.04
C ASP A 327 -1.64 11.65 11.54
N TRP A 328 -2.06 12.78 12.12
CA TRP A 328 -3.27 13.48 11.70
C TRP A 328 -3.22 13.87 10.22
N SER A 329 -4.28 13.53 9.50
CA SER A 329 -4.53 13.93 8.11
C SER A 329 -5.99 14.39 7.95
N LEU A 330 -6.26 15.13 6.88
CA LEU A 330 -7.62 15.51 6.50
C LEU A 330 -8.18 14.45 5.53
N ASP A 331 -8.80 13.40 6.06
CA ASP A 331 -9.48 12.37 5.26
C ASP A 331 -11.02 12.52 5.31
N PRO A 332 -11.67 13.00 4.23
CA PRO A 332 -13.12 13.18 4.18
C PRO A 332 -13.94 11.89 4.24
N ARG A 333 -13.30 10.71 4.14
CA ARG A 333 -13.97 9.39 4.13
C ARG A 333 -14.24 8.84 5.52
N GLU A 334 -13.56 9.36 6.54
CA GLU A 334 -13.70 8.85 7.90
C GLU A 334 -15.15 8.95 8.41
N ALA A 335 -15.50 7.96 9.23
CA ALA A 335 -16.77 7.92 9.93
C ALA A 335 -16.66 8.77 11.20
N PHE A 336 -16.94 10.07 11.07
CA PHE A 336 -17.05 10.96 12.22
C PHE A 336 -18.36 10.70 12.96
N THR A 337 -18.39 9.69 13.84
CA THR A 337 -19.49 9.51 14.81
C THR A 337 -19.38 10.63 15.84
N ASN A 338 -20.24 11.65 15.74
CA ASN A 338 -20.06 12.87 16.51
C ASN A 338 -20.89 12.88 17.80
N VAL A 339 -20.22 13.31 18.86
CA VAL A 339 -20.77 13.78 20.14
C VAL A 339 -21.75 14.95 19.97
N PHE A 340 -21.83 15.55 18.77
CA PHE A 340 -22.60 16.76 18.43
C PHE A 340 -23.49 16.65 17.18
N ASP A 341 -23.49 15.51 16.48
CA ASP A 341 -24.34 15.27 15.31
C ASP A 341 -24.88 13.84 15.35
N PRO A 342 -26.15 13.64 15.80
CA PRO A 342 -26.74 12.31 15.93
C PRO A 342 -27.09 11.65 14.59
N GLU A 343 -27.13 12.40 13.48
CA GLU A 343 -27.43 11.88 12.14
C GLU A 343 -26.16 11.62 11.31
N GLY A 344 -25.05 12.28 11.66
CA GLY A 344 -23.76 12.17 11.00
C GLY A 344 -23.72 12.89 9.64
N THR A 345 -22.52 13.16 9.12
CA THR A 345 -22.37 13.81 7.81
C THR A 345 -22.68 12.81 6.68
N PRO A 346 -23.56 13.12 5.71
CA PRO A 346 -23.85 12.23 4.58
C PRO A 346 -22.62 11.89 3.73
N LYS A 347 -22.65 10.75 3.02
CA LYS A 347 -21.60 10.31 2.08
C LYS A 347 -22.22 9.64 0.84
N GLY A 348 -21.52 9.65 -0.29
CA GLY A 348 -21.97 9.01 -1.53
C GLY A 348 -23.16 9.69 -2.23
N ILE A 349 -23.46 10.96 -1.89
CA ILE A 349 -24.62 11.70 -2.41
C ILE A 349 -24.35 12.43 -3.73
N GLY A 350 -23.24 12.15 -4.40
CA GLY A 350 -22.83 12.76 -5.66
C GLY A 350 -22.22 14.15 -5.54
N ASN A 351 -21.74 14.66 -6.67
CA ASN A 351 -21.14 15.99 -6.79
C ASN A 351 -21.49 16.60 -8.15
N GLN A 352 -21.61 17.92 -8.23
CA GLN A 352 -21.70 18.68 -9.48
C GLN A 352 -20.82 19.92 -9.32
N VAL A 353 -19.76 20.03 -10.12
CA VAL A 353 -18.86 21.18 -9.99
C VAL A 353 -19.56 22.46 -10.43
N SER A 354 -19.26 23.55 -9.71
CA SER A 354 -19.85 24.86 -9.99
C SER A 354 -18.97 25.70 -10.91
N ALA A 355 -19.60 26.68 -11.54
CA ALA A 355 -18.91 27.67 -12.36
C ALA A 355 -17.91 28.49 -11.52
N GLU A 356 -18.23 28.82 -10.26
CA GLU A 356 -17.31 29.50 -9.35
C GLU A 356 -16.09 28.65 -8.98
N PHE A 357 -16.29 27.34 -8.73
CA PHE A 357 -15.19 26.42 -8.46
C PHE A 357 -14.22 26.28 -9.64
N ASN A 358 -14.69 26.40 -10.89
CA ASN A 358 -13.78 26.46 -12.04
C ASN A 358 -12.74 27.58 -11.92
N PHE A 359 -13.12 28.76 -11.40
CA PHE A 359 -12.22 29.90 -11.25
C PHE A 359 -11.27 29.78 -10.07
N ILE A 360 -11.67 29.07 -9.01
CA ILE A 360 -10.80 28.82 -7.85
C ILE A 360 -9.54 28.07 -8.25
N TYR A 361 -9.62 27.20 -9.25
CA TYR A 361 -8.52 26.34 -9.69
C TYR A 361 -7.61 26.94 -10.79
N ARG A 362 -7.78 28.22 -11.17
CA ARG A 362 -6.94 28.87 -12.18
C ARG A 362 -5.65 29.44 -11.59
N TRP A 363 -4.70 28.56 -11.30
CA TRP A 363 -3.49 28.90 -10.53
C TRP A 363 -2.30 29.34 -11.40
N HIS A 364 -2.54 30.08 -12.47
CA HIS A 364 -1.47 30.45 -13.42
C HIS A 364 -0.35 31.30 -12.78
N CYS A 365 -0.61 31.97 -11.65
CA CYS A 365 0.40 32.68 -10.87
C CYS A 365 1.49 31.75 -10.30
N ALA A 366 1.19 30.46 -10.14
CA ALA A 366 2.13 29.46 -9.62
C ALA A 366 3.10 28.91 -10.68
N THR A 367 3.02 29.37 -11.93
CA THR A 367 3.95 28.98 -13.00
C THR A 367 5.38 29.38 -12.63
N SER A 368 6.30 28.42 -12.59
CA SER A 368 7.73 28.68 -12.32
C SER A 368 8.42 29.40 -13.48
N ASP A 369 9.62 29.95 -13.26
CA ASP A 369 10.43 30.54 -14.35
C ASP A 369 10.76 29.51 -15.45
N ARG A 370 11.00 28.25 -15.03
CA ARG A 370 11.28 27.14 -15.95
C ARG A 370 10.06 26.81 -16.80
N ASP A 371 8.90 26.69 -16.17
CA ASP A 371 7.66 26.38 -16.90
C ASP A 371 7.23 27.55 -17.77
N GLU A 372 7.46 28.80 -17.34
CA GLU A 372 7.25 29.98 -18.18
C GLU A 372 8.16 29.99 -19.41
N ALA A 373 9.45 29.64 -19.26
CA ALA A 373 10.35 29.47 -20.40
C ALA A 373 9.84 28.40 -21.37
N TRP A 374 9.35 27.27 -20.86
CA TRP A 374 8.72 26.23 -21.68
C TRP A 374 7.46 26.74 -22.39
N VAL A 375 6.57 27.45 -21.69
CA VAL A 375 5.35 28.03 -22.27
C VAL A 375 5.72 28.98 -23.40
N ASN A 376 6.70 29.87 -23.20
CA ASN A 376 7.17 30.79 -24.24
C ASN A 376 7.71 30.04 -25.47
N GLU A 377 8.50 28.98 -25.28
CA GLU A 377 8.98 28.15 -26.39
C GLU A 377 7.82 27.44 -27.11
N PHE A 378 6.89 26.85 -26.37
CA PHE A 378 5.70 26.20 -26.93
C PHE A 378 4.86 27.17 -27.76
N MET A 379 4.60 28.38 -27.24
CA MET A 379 3.89 29.43 -27.96
C MET A 379 4.66 29.85 -29.21
N SER A 380 5.99 29.96 -29.16
CA SER A 380 6.80 30.30 -30.35
C SER A 380 6.69 29.26 -31.47
N LYS A 381 6.48 27.98 -31.15
CA LYS A 381 6.27 26.90 -32.13
C LYS A 381 4.89 27.00 -32.81
N ILE A 382 3.89 27.59 -32.14
CA ILE A 382 2.52 27.74 -32.65
C ILE A 382 2.33 29.05 -33.41
N TYR A 383 2.77 30.16 -32.81
CA TYR A 383 2.53 31.52 -33.31
C TYR A 383 3.70 32.09 -34.12
N GLY A 384 4.89 31.52 -33.98
CA GLY A 384 6.13 32.02 -34.58
C GLY A 384 7.02 32.73 -33.57
N LYS A 385 8.34 32.60 -33.74
CA LYS A 385 9.38 33.13 -32.82
C LYS A 385 9.41 34.65 -32.67
N ASP A 386 8.92 35.38 -33.67
CA ASP A 386 8.97 36.84 -33.73
C ASP A 386 7.63 37.48 -33.28
N VAL A 387 6.67 36.67 -32.82
CA VAL A 387 5.34 37.10 -32.39
C VAL A 387 5.30 37.22 -30.86
N ASP A 388 5.01 38.42 -30.36
CA ASP A 388 4.66 38.62 -28.96
C ASP A 388 3.20 38.20 -28.72
N VAL A 389 3.02 36.99 -28.19
CA VAL A 389 1.69 36.43 -27.91
C VAL A 389 0.90 37.23 -26.89
N SER A 390 1.55 38.04 -26.05
CA SER A 390 0.86 38.91 -25.10
C SER A 390 0.21 40.14 -25.75
N SER A 391 0.57 40.43 -27.01
CA SER A 391 -0.02 41.52 -27.79
C SER A 391 -1.18 41.09 -28.69
N LEU A 392 -1.43 39.78 -28.82
CA LEU A 392 -2.46 39.24 -29.71
C LEU A 392 -3.87 39.51 -29.17
N SER A 393 -4.83 39.66 -30.10
CA SER A 393 -6.24 39.62 -29.74
C SER A 393 -6.65 38.20 -29.29
N THR A 394 -7.68 38.08 -28.46
CA THR A 394 -8.18 36.77 -28.02
C THR A 394 -8.71 35.91 -29.16
N GLU A 395 -9.29 36.53 -30.19
CA GLU A 395 -9.76 35.85 -31.40
C GLU A 395 -8.60 35.25 -32.20
N GLU A 396 -7.55 36.03 -32.44
CA GLU A 396 -6.36 35.58 -33.17
C GLU A 396 -5.63 34.47 -32.40
N PHE A 397 -5.51 34.62 -31.08
CA PHE A 397 -4.95 33.61 -30.19
C PHE A 397 -5.73 32.29 -30.31
N LEU A 398 -7.05 32.30 -30.07
CA LEU A 398 -7.86 31.09 -30.09
C LEU A 398 -7.94 30.43 -31.46
N THR A 399 -8.05 31.23 -32.53
CA THR A 399 -8.14 30.71 -33.89
C THR A 399 -6.87 29.95 -34.26
N THR A 400 -5.71 30.50 -33.94
CA THR A 400 -4.41 29.88 -34.20
C THR A 400 -4.20 28.63 -33.34
N LEU A 401 -4.48 28.70 -32.03
CA LEU A 401 -4.37 27.55 -31.14
C LEU A 401 -5.28 26.39 -31.55
N ARG A 402 -6.54 26.67 -31.92
CA ARG A 402 -7.48 25.67 -32.43
C ARG A 402 -7.04 25.11 -33.78
N GLY A 403 -6.46 25.94 -34.64
CA GLY A 403 -5.84 25.53 -35.88
C GLY A 403 -4.76 24.49 -35.63
N TRP A 404 -3.80 24.82 -34.75
CA TRP A 404 -2.73 23.90 -34.33
C TRP A 404 -3.30 22.59 -33.76
N ALA A 405 -4.25 22.64 -32.83
CA ALA A 405 -4.81 21.43 -32.23
C ALA A 405 -5.46 20.51 -33.26
N ARG A 406 -6.16 21.08 -34.27
CA ARG A 406 -6.82 20.31 -35.34
C ARG A 406 -5.84 19.69 -36.33
N THR A 407 -4.72 20.34 -36.62
CA THR A 407 -3.77 19.90 -37.66
C THR A 407 -2.61 19.08 -37.13
N SER A 408 -2.19 19.34 -35.89
CA SER A 408 -0.94 18.82 -35.33
C SER A 408 -1.15 17.64 -34.38
N ILE A 409 -2.36 17.45 -33.84
CA ILE A 409 -2.66 16.36 -32.91
C ILE A 409 -3.33 15.20 -33.67
N PRO A 410 -2.69 14.02 -33.76
CA PRO A 410 -3.28 12.84 -34.38
C PRO A 410 -4.61 12.43 -33.73
N LYS A 411 -5.48 11.72 -34.47
CA LYS A 411 -6.74 11.22 -33.91
C LYS A 411 -6.55 10.08 -32.90
N ASP A 412 -5.57 9.21 -33.12
CA ASP A 412 -5.25 8.11 -32.20
C ASP A 412 -4.34 8.62 -31.08
N PRO A 413 -4.78 8.57 -29.80
CA PRO A 413 -3.96 9.04 -28.68
C PRO A 413 -2.66 8.25 -28.53
N GLY A 414 -2.59 7.01 -29.04
CA GLY A 414 -1.35 6.22 -29.05
C GLY A 414 -0.24 6.80 -29.94
N GLN A 415 -0.55 7.82 -30.76
CA GLN A 415 0.41 8.51 -31.63
C GLN A 415 0.82 9.88 -31.09
N TRP A 416 0.25 10.33 -29.96
CA TRP A 416 0.57 11.66 -29.41
C TRP A 416 1.99 11.72 -28.89
N VAL A 417 2.69 12.81 -29.19
CA VAL A 417 4.03 13.14 -28.70
C VAL A 417 4.00 14.50 -28.02
N PHE A 418 4.92 14.74 -27.10
CA PHE A 418 5.05 15.99 -26.38
C PHE A 418 6.54 16.25 -26.07
N ASN A 419 6.90 17.52 -25.84
CA ASN A 419 8.27 17.91 -25.50
C ASN A 419 9.36 17.35 -26.44
N ASP A 420 9.02 17.23 -27.73
CA ASP A 420 9.86 16.65 -28.78
C ASP A 420 10.35 15.22 -28.49
N LEU A 421 9.71 14.50 -27.55
CA LEU A 421 10.01 13.11 -27.22
C LEU A 421 9.51 12.17 -28.32
N ALA A 422 10.32 11.15 -28.61
CA ALA A 422 9.97 10.09 -29.55
C ALA A 422 9.41 8.86 -28.83
N ARG A 423 8.38 8.23 -29.42
CA ARG A 423 7.93 6.90 -29.00
C ARG A 423 8.87 5.82 -29.52
N GLN A 424 9.05 4.79 -28.72
CA GLN A 424 9.71 3.54 -29.06
C GLN A 424 8.83 2.69 -29.98
N ALA A 425 9.42 1.63 -30.57
CA ALA A 425 8.71 0.74 -31.48
C ALA A 425 7.50 0.01 -30.84
N ASP A 426 7.52 -0.16 -29.51
CA ASP A 426 6.43 -0.77 -28.76
C ASP A 426 5.33 0.24 -28.33
N GLY A 427 5.49 1.52 -28.70
CA GLY A 427 4.56 2.61 -28.38
C GLY A 427 4.86 3.35 -27.08
N SER A 428 5.82 2.92 -26.25
CA SER A 428 6.20 3.61 -25.00
C SER A 428 7.19 4.76 -25.23
N PHE A 429 7.38 5.63 -24.24
CA PHE A 429 8.52 6.54 -24.13
C PHE A 429 9.63 5.91 -23.28
N THR A 430 10.85 6.42 -23.39
CA THR A 430 11.95 5.93 -22.54
C THR A 430 11.75 6.39 -21.10
N ASP A 431 12.10 5.54 -20.14
CA ASP A 431 12.01 5.90 -18.72
C ASP A 431 12.92 7.08 -18.38
N THR A 432 14.09 7.17 -19.02
CA THR A 432 15.05 8.26 -18.81
C THR A 432 14.43 9.62 -19.10
N ASP A 433 13.71 9.74 -20.22
CA ASP A 433 13.05 10.99 -20.60
C ASP A 433 11.94 11.35 -19.60
N LEU A 434 11.07 10.40 -19.27
CA LEU A 434 9.94 10.62 -18.37
C LEU A 434 10.40 10.94 -16.94
N VAL A 435 11.32 10.15 -16.39
CA VAL A 435 11.88 10.37 -15.04
C VAL A 435 12.65 11.68 -14.98
N GLY A 436 13.36 12.05 -16.05
CA GLY A 436 14.03 13.35 -16.15
C GLY A 436 13.07 14.54 -16.06
N LEU A 437 11.90 14.46 -16.69
CA LEU A 437 10.85 15.47 -16.58
C LEU A 437 10.24 15.55 -15.18
N LEU A 438 10.02 14.41 -14.54
CA LEU A 438 9.47 14.33 -13.18
C LEU A 438 10.46 14.88 -12.15
N GLN A 439 11.73 14.50 -12.24
CA GLN A 439 12.82 15.02 -11.42
C GLN A 439 12.93 16.53 -11.56
N ALA A 440 12.97 17.03 -12.80
CA ALA A 440 13.00 18.46 -13.10
C ALA A 440 11.86 19.24 -12.43
N GLY A 441 10.65 18.71 -12.45
CA GLY A 441 9.50 19.30 -11.77
C GLY A 441 9.67 19.34 -10.25
N THR A 442 10.25 18.28 -9.67
CA THR A 442 10.52 18.19 -8.23
C THR A 442 11.63 19.14 -7.79
N ASP A 443 12.66 19.34 -8.63
CA ASP A 443 13.77 20.26 -8.36
C ASP A 443 13.37 21.74 -8.45
N THR A 444 12.31 22.05 -9.21
CA THR A 444 11.94 23.43 -9.52
C THR A 444 10.94 23.98 -8.51
N VAL A 445 11.32 25.04 -7.77
CA VAL A 445 10.37 25.80 -6.94
C VAL A 445 9.32 26.47 -7.82
N SER A 446 8.05 26.27 -7.47
CA SER A 446 6.91 26.90 -8.14
C SER A 446 6.83 28.41 -7.88
N GLY A 447 6.00 29.11 -8.66
CA GLY A 447 5.61 30.49 -8.39
C GLY A 447 4.70 30.61 -7.16
N ALA A 448 4.73 31.75 -6.48
CA ALA A 448 3.85 32.08 -5.38
C ALA A 448 2.49 32.59 -5.88
N TYR A 449 1.45 32.38 -5.07
CA TYR A 449 0.16 33.01 -5.27
C TYR A 449 0.20 34.54 -5.12
N GLY A 450 -0.92 35.16 -5.50
CA GLY A 450 -1.19 36.59 -5.34
C GLY A 450 -0.93 37.39 -6.62
N ALA A 451 -1.29 38.67 -6.55
CA ALA A 451 -1.25 39.58 -7.68
C ALA A 451 0.16 39.74 -8.30
N ARG A 452 0.17 40.23 -9.54
CA ARG A 452 1.36 40.55 -10.35
C ARG A 452 2.37 39.40 -10.45
N ASN A 453 1.88 38.19 -10.69
CA ASN A 453 2.74 37.01 -10.80
C ASN A 453 2.27 36.02 -11.88
N ILE A 454 1.41 36.41 -12.82
CA ILE A 454 1.01 35.57 -13.96
C ILE A 454 1.89 35.87 -15.19
N PRO A 455 2.48 34.84 -15.85
CA PRO A 455 3.27 35.01 -17.06
C PRO A 455 2.56 35.84 -18.16
N PRO A 456 3.25 36.79 -18.84
CA PRO A 456 2.69 37.56 -19.95
C PRO A 456 2.12 36.70 -21.09
N ALA A 457 2.71 35.53 -21.34
CA ALA A 457 2.26 34.61 -22.38
C ALA A 457 0.84 34.07 -22.17
N LEU A 458 0.30 34.18 -20.95
CA LEU A 458 -1.04 33.73 -20.60
C LEU A 458 -2.09 34.86 -20.65
N LYS A 459 -1.72 36.09 -21.05
CA LYS A 459 -2.63 37.25 -21.08
C LYS A 459 -3.94 36.98 -21.79
N ALA A 460 -3.92 36.38 -22.98
CA ALA A 460 -5.13 36.05 -23.72
C ALA A 460 -6.05 35.08 -22.95
N ILE A 461 -5.46 34.10 -22.24
CA ILE A 461 -6.19 33.13 -21.42
C ILE A 461 -6.85 33.81 -20.22
N GLU A 462 -6.16 34.76 -19.57
CA GLU A 462 -6.70 35.54 -18.46
C GLU A 462 -7.86 36.44 -18.90
N ILE A 463 -7.72 37.14 -20.04
CA ILE A 463 -8.80 37.94 -20.63
C ILE A 463 -10.04 37.09 -20.90
N LEU A 464 -9.85 35.90 -21.49
CA LEU A 464 -10.94 34.96 -21.75
C LEU A 464 -11.59 34.46 -20.46
N GLY A 465 -10.81 34.26 -19.39
CA GLY A 465 -11.35 33.91 -18.07
C GLY A 465 -12.23 35.00 -17.48
N ILE A 466 -11.76 36.26 -17.50
CA ILE A 466 -12.55 37.40 -17.02
C ILE A 466 -13.84 37.51 -17.82
N GLN A 467 -13.77 37.45 -19.16
CA GLN A 467 -14.95 37.52 -20.01
C GLN A 467 -15.92 36.37 -19.75
N GLN A 468 -15.41 35.15 -19.58
CA GLN A 468 -16.25 33.98 -19.26
C GLN A 468 -16.99 34.17 -17.91
N GLY A 469 -16.33 34.72 -16.89
CA GLY A 469 -16.98 35.03 -15.62
C GLY A 469 -18.13 36.04 -15.76
N ARG A 470 -17.96 37.03 -16.66
CA ARG A 470 -18.99 38.02 -17.01
C ARG A 470 -20.14 37.40 -17.78
N ASP A 471 -19.85 36.59 -18.80
CA ASP A 471 -20.85 35.90 -19.63
C ASP A 471 -21.69 34.94 -18.79
N TRP A 472 -21.05 34.26 -17.83
CA TRP A 472 -21.74 33.44 -16.85
C TRP A 472 -22.41 34.25 -15.75
N GLY A 473 -22.21 35.56 -15.62
CA GLY A 473 -22.84 36.36 -14.57
C GLY A 473 -22.52 35.86 -13.15
N LEU A 474 -21.28 35.43 -12.90
CA LEU A 474 -20.85 34.94 -11.58
C LEU A 474 -20.87 36.04 -10.53
N ALA A 475 -21.08 35.70 -9.25
CA ALA A 475 -21.12 36.61 -8.09
C ALA A 475 -19.92 37.58 -8.00
N SER A 476 -20.05 38.68 -7.26
CA SER A 476 -18.89 39.52 -6.93
C SER A 476 -17.96 38.78 -5.97
N PHE A 477 -16.73 39.26 -5.82
CA PHE A 477 -15.77 38.66 -4.91
C PHE A 477 -16.28 38.68 -3.46
N ASN A 478 -16.89 39.78 -3.00
CA ASN A 478 -17.46 39.89 -1.66
C ASN A 478 -18.68 38.99 -1.44
N GLU A 479 -19.54 38.82 -2.45
CA GLU A 479 -20.66 37.88 -2.37
C GLU A 479 -20.18 36.43 -2.22
N PHE A 480 -19.11 36.07 -2.94
CA PHE A 480 -18.50 34.75 -2.83
C PHE A 480 -17.83 34.51 -1.47
N ARG A 481 -17.18 35.53 -0.90
CA ARG A 481 -16.68 35.49 0.48
C ARG A 481 -17.81 35.28 1.49
N ALA A 482 -18.91 36.02 1.35
CA ALA A 482 -20.06 35.91 2.24
C ALA A 482 -20.72 34.52 2.18
N PHE A 483 -20.71 33.87 1.01
CA PHE A 483 -21.18 32.48 0.85
C PHE A 483 -20.43 31.52 1.80
N PHE A 484 -19.10 31.62 1.86
CA PHE A 484 -18.25 30.87 2.80
C PHE A 484 -18.20 31.46 4.23
N LYS A 485 -19.06 32.43 4.55
CA LYS A 485 -19.07 33.12 5.86
C LYS A 485 -17.78 33.86 6.19
N LEU A 486 -16.96 34.17 5.19
CA LEU A 486 -15.81 35.05 5.32
C LEU A 486 -16.28 36.52 5.38
N LYS A 487 -15.54 37.37 6.11
CA LYS A 487 -15.83 38.80 6.21
C LYS A 487 -15.73 39.45 4.82
N PRO A 488 -16.79 40.09 4.29
CA PRO A 488 -16.69 40.92 3.10
C PRO A 488 -15.73 42.09 3.34
N PHE A 489 -14.98 42.47 2.32
CA PHE A 489 -14.01 43.56 2.39
C PHE A 489 -14.70 44.92 2.27
N THR A 490 -14.31 45.86 3.14
CA THR A 490 -14.87 47.22 3.17
C THR A 490 -13.95 48.29 2.61
N SER A 491 -12.69 47.96 2.33
CA SER A 491 -11.74 48.81 1.61
C SER A 491 -10.82 47.97 0.71
N PHE A 492 -10.10 48.60 -0.21
CA PHE A 492 -9.21 47.90 -1.15
C PHE A 492 -7.93 47.39 -0.48
N GLU A 493 -7.47 48.05 0.56
CA GLU A 493 -6.32 47.63 1.37
C GLU A 493 -6.62 46.35 2.17
N GLU A 494 -7.90 46.07 2.47
CA GLU A 494 -8.28 44.77 3.05
C GLU A 494 -8.19 43.63 2.03
N ILE A 495 -8.35 43.92 0.72
CA ILE A 495 -8.16 42.92 -0.36
C ILE A 495 -6.67 42.65 -0.53
N ASN A 496 -5.86 43.70 -0.61
CA ASN A 496 -4.42 43.60 -0.74
C ASN A 496 -3.72 44.80 -0.08
N SER A 497 -2.80 44.53 0.85
CA SER A 497 -2.15 45.59 1.64
C SER A 497 -1.08 46.37 0.86
N GLU A 498 -0.64 45.88 -0.31
CA GLU A 498 0.32 46.55 -1.17
C GLU A 498 -0.32 47.80 -1.83
N PRO A 499 0.18 49.02 -1.53
CA PRO A 499 -0.48 50.26 -1.97
C PRO A 499 -0.74 50.33 -3.48
N GLY A 500 0.22 49.89 -4.30
CA GLY A 500 0.07 49.92 -5.76
C GLY A 500 -0.92 48.91 -6.34
N ILE A 501 -1.34 47.90 -5.57
CA ILE A 501 -2.41 46.95 -5.96
C ILE A 501 -3.75 47.48 -5.48
N ALA A 502 -3.84 47.96 -4.24
CA ALA A 502 -5.05 48.59 -3.69
C ALA A 502 -5.50 49.80 -4.53
N GLU A 503 -4.57 50.70 -4.88
CA GLU A 503 -4.84 51.87 -5.74
C GLU A 503 -5.33 51.45 -7.13
N ALA A 504 -4.77 50.39 -7.70
CA ALA A 504 -5.21 49.88 -9.01
C ALA A 504 -6.62 49.28 -8.92
N LEU A 505 -6.94 48.53 -7.87
CA LEU A 505 -8.29 48.02 -7.62
C LEU A 505 -9.29 49.17 -7.43
N GLU A 506 -8.92 50.21 -6.68
CA GLU A 506 -9.75 51.41 -6.48
C GLU A 506 -10.03 52.13 -7.80
N ALA A 507 -8.99 52.37 -8.59
CA ALA A 507 -9.12 53.03 -9.89
C ALA A 507 -9.99 52.23 -10.89
N LEU A 508 -9.94 50.90 -10.82
CA LEU A 508 -10.72 50.03 -11.71
C LEU A 508 -12.18 49.88 -11.26
N TYR A 509 -12.43 49.65 -9.96
CA TYR A 509 -13.75 49.20 -9.48
C TYR A 509 -14.51 50.23 -8.65
N GLY A 510 -13.85 51.25 -8.11
CA GLY A 510 -14.42 52.33 -7.30
C GLY A 510 -14.99 51.93 -5.93
N HIS A 511 -15.47 50.69 -5.77
CA HIS A 511 -15.88 50.11 -4.50
C HIS A 511 -15.55 48.61 -4.44
N PRO A 512 -15.12 48.05 -3.28
CA PRO A 512 -14.79 46.62 -3.13
C PRO A 512 -15.89 45.64 -3.56
N ASP A 513 -17.17 45.97 -3.33
CA ASP A 513 -18.30 45.13 -3.76
C ASP A 513 -18.42 44.97 -5.28
N ASN A 514 -17.81 45.88 -6.06
CA ASN A 514 -17.81 45.82 -7.52
C ASN A 514 -16.71 44.92 -8.08
N VAL A 515 -15.76 44.46 -7.25
CA VAL A 515 -14.66 43.60 -7.69
C VAL A 515 -15.23 42.27 -8.16
N GLU A 516 -14.94 41.93 -9.41
CA GLU A 516 -15.35 40.68 -10.04
C GLU A 516 -14.67 39.47 -9.36
N LEU A 517 -15.35 38.32 -9.32
CA LEU A 517 -14.84 37.12 -8.65
C LEU A 517 -13.43 36.74 -9.10
N TYR A 518 -13.20 36.57 -10.41
CA TYR A 518 -11.92 36.05 -10.90
C TYR A 518 -10.74 37.01 -10.67
N PRO A 519 -10.81 38.30 -11.07
CA PRO A 519 -9.80 39.29 -10.70
C PRO A 519 -9.59 39.39 -9.18
N GLY A 520 -10.66 39.35 -8.38
CA GLY A 520 -10.59 39.40 -6.92
C GLY A 520 -9.81 38.23 -6.33
N LEU A 521 -10.08 37.00 -6.78
CA LEU A 521 -9.35 35.79 -6.35
C LEU A 521 -7.85 35.88 -6.64
N MET A 522 -7.47 36.42 -7.81
CA MET A 522 -6.06 36.54 -8.20
C MET A 522 -5.35 37.74 -7.54
N ALA A 523 -6.08 38.81 -7.24
CA ALA A 523 -5.55 40.01 -6.62
C ALA A 523 -5.50 39.96 -5.08
N GLU A 524 -6.32 39.11 -4.44
CA GLU A 524 -6.33 38.92 -2.98
C GLU A 524 -4.92 38.63 -2.46
N GLU A 525 -4.58 39.24 -1.32
CA GLU A 525 -3.32 39.00 -0.64
C GLU A 525 -3.14 37.52 -0.30
N ALA A 526 -1.98 36.97 -0.67
CA ALA A 526 -1.64 35.58 -0.42
C ALA A 526 -1.35 35.35 1.07
N LYS A 527 -1.79 34.20 1.60
CA LYS A 527 -1.47 33.79 2.97
C LYS A 527 0.04 33.61 3.16
N VAL A 528 0.55 34.08 4.31
CA VAL A 528 1.89 33.68 4.76
C VAL A 528 1.91 32.22 5.22
N PRO A 529 3.06 31.53 5.16
CA PRO A 529 3.17 30.16 5.64
C PRO A 529 2.74 29.98 7.10
N LYS A 530 2.06 28.85 7.38
CA LYS A 530 1.77 28.37 8.74
C LYS A 530 2.13 26.89 8.83
N SER A 531 2.86 26.52 9.88
CA SER A 531 3.46 25.18 10.06
C SER A 531 2.96 24.57 11.37
N PRO A 532 2.01 23.61 11.35
CA PRO A 532 1.15 23.23 10.22
C PRO A 532 0.03 24.27 9.94
N GLY A 533 -0.64 24.14 8.79
CA GLY A 533 -1.92 24.77 8.48
C GLY A 533 -2.01 25.52 7.15
N SER A 534 -0.90 26.03 6.60
CA SER A 534 -0.92 26.77 5.32
C SER A 534 0.42 26.58 4.59
N GLY A 535 0.46 25.61 3.70
CA GLY A 535 1.61 25.20 2.91
C GLY A 535 1.56 25.67 1.46
N LEU A 536 0.38 25.73 0.85
CA LEU A 536 0.14 26.25 -0.51
C LEU A 536 0.05 27.77 -0.56
N CYS A 537 -0.23 28.43 0.57
CA CYS A 537 -0.24 29.88 0.68
C CYS A 537 -1.08 30.65 -0.39
N PRO A 538 -2.30 30.21 -0.77
CA PRO A 538 -3.13 31.00 -1.68
C PRO A 538 -3.81 32.17 -0.96
N GLY A 539 -4.63 32.95 -1.67
CA GLY A 539 -5.52 33.94 -1.06
C GLY A 539 -6.50 33.30 -0.05
N PHE A 540 -7.01 34.09 0.90
CA PHE A 540 -7.88 33.58 1.97
C PHE A 540 -9.16 32.92 1.46
N THR A 541 -9.74 33.47 0.39
CA THR A 541 -10.97 32.96 -0.22
C THR A 541 -10.71 31.65 -0.97
N ILE A 542 -9.62 31.58 -1.74
CA ILE A 542 -9.20 30.35 -2.44
C ILE A 542 -8.96 29.22 -1.43
N SER A 543 -8.28 29.53 -0.32
CA SER A 543 -7.94 28.54 0.71
C SER A 543 -9.17 27.87 1.33
N GLU A 544 -10.21 28.64 1.67
CA GLU A 544 -11.43 28.10 2.27
C GLU A 544 -12.21 27.25 1.26
N ALA A 545 -12.29 27.73 0.02
CA ALA A 545 -13.05 27.07 -1.01
C ALA A 545 -12.42 25.74 -1.45
N ILE A 546 -11.10 25.66 -1.65
CA ILE A 546 -10.43 24.42 -2.03
C ILE A 546 -10.66 23.32 -0.97
N LEU A 547 -10.56 23.66 0.32
CA LEU A 547 -10.77 22.68 1.39
C LEU A 547 -12.22 22.18 1.42
N SER A 548 -13.18 23.06 1.21
CA SER A 548 -14.60 22.71 1.11
C SER A 548 -14.88 21.80 -0.08
N ASP A 549 -14.29 22.11 -1.24
CA ASP A 549 -14.44 21.34 -2.48
C ASP A 549 -13.79 19.95 -2.39
N ALA A 550 -12.58 19.86 -1.83
CA ALA A 550 -11.89 18.60 -1.63
C ALA A 550 -12.72 17.62 -0.78
N VAL A 551 -13.38 18.13 0.27
CA VAL A 551 -14.31 17.34 1.08
C VAL A 551 -15.52 16.88 0.26
N ALA A 552 -16.13 17.78 -0.53
CA ALA A 552 -17.30 17.46 -1.35
C ALA A 552 -16.99 16.42 -2.44
N LEU A 553 -15.87 16.58 -3.15
CA LEU A 553 -15.42 15.69 -4.24
C LEU A 553 -15.18 14.26 -3.76
N VAL A 554 -14.54 14.09 -2.60
CA VAL A 554 -14.19 12.76 -2.07
C VAL A 554 -15.38 12.15 -1.33
N ARG A 555 -16.00 12.90 -0.42
CA ARG A 555 -17.10 12.37 0.41
C ARG A 555 -18.39 12.15 -0.37
N GLY A 556 -18.62 12.95 -1.41
CA GLY A 556 -19.76 12.81 -2.32
C GLY A 556 -19.68 11.62 -3.27
N ASP A 557 -18.49 11.08 -3.52
CA ASP A 557 -18.29 9.97 -4.46
C ASP A 557 -18.54 8.61 -3.80
N ARG A 558 -19.50 7.84 -4.36
CA ARG A 558 -19.85 6.49 -3.89
C ARG A 558 -18.63 5.54 -3.88
N PHE A 559 -17.79 5.61 -4.90
CA PHE A 559 -16.65 4.70 -5.06
C PHE A 559 -15.45 5.05 -4.17
N TYR A 560 -15.44 6.24 -3.54
CA TYR A 560 -14.43 6.62 -2.54
C TYR A 560 -14.94 6.52 -1.10
N SER A 561 -16.24 6.34 -0.88
CA SER A 561 -16.84 6.45 0.46
C SER A 561 -17.74 5.27 0.88
N VAL A 562 -18.59 4.77 -0.01
CA VAL A 562 -19.56 3.71 0.29
C VAL A 562 -19.05 2.37 -0.20
N GLU A 563 -18.56 2.33 -1.44
CA GLU A 563 -18.12 1.11 -2.13
C GLU A 563 -16.60 0.99 -2.22
N TYR A 564 -15.88 1.79 -1.43
CA TYR A 564 -14.43 1.71 -1.32
C TYR A 564 -14.04 0.57 -0.37
N GLY A 565 -13.69 -0.59 -0.93
CA GLY A 565 -13.24 -1.75 -0.16
C GLY A 565 -12.83 -2.94 -1.04
N PRO A 566 -12.32 -4.03 -0.43
CA PRO A 566 -11.85 -5.22 -1.14
C PRO A 566 -12.89 -5.84 -2.07
N GLN A 567 -14.19 -5.72 -1.80
CA GLN A 567 -15.23 -6.24 -2.68
C GLN A 567 -15.18 -5.59 -4.07
N SER A 568 -14.97 -4.27 -4.14
CA SER A 568 -14.92 -3.53 -5.39
C SER A 568 -13.52 -3.60 -6.01
N LEU A 569 -12.50 -3.45 -5.17
CA LEU A 569 -11.09 -3.25 -5.54
C LEU A 569 -10.26 -4.54 -5.59
N THR A 570 -10.77 -5.69 -5.11
CA THR A 570 -9.99 -6.86 -4.66
C THR A 570 -9.18 -6.60 -3.39
N SER A 571 -8.84 -7.63 -2.61
CA SER A 571 -7.94 -7.52 -1.46
C SER A 571 -6.59 -6.94 -1.88
N PHE A 572 -6.02 -7.44 -2.99
CA PHE A 572 -4.77 -6.93 -3.54
C PHE A 572 -4.86 -5.46 -3.91
N GLY A 573 -5.86 -5.08 -4.71
CA GLY A 573 -6.02 -3.71 -5.17
C GLY A 573 -6.26 -2.73 -4.04
N PHE A 574 -7.06 -3.12 -3.04
CA PHE A 574 -7.30 -2.31 -1.84
C PHE A 574 -5.99 -2.08 -1.08
N ASN A 575 -5.22 -3.14 -0.79
CA ASN A 575 -3.97 -3.05 -0.04
C ASN A 575 -2.85 -2.33 -0.82
N GLU A 576 -2.72 -2.58 -2.13
CA GLU A 576 -1.70 -1.96 -2.99
C GLU A 576 -1.83 -0.43 -2.97
N VAL A 577 -3.04 0.12 -2.86
CA VAL A 577 -3.25 1.58 -2.88
C VAL A 577 -3.44 2.20 -1.50
N SER A 578 -3.55 1.40 -0.43
CA SER A 578 -3.73 1.89 0.94
C SER A 578 -2.60 2.79 1.42
N SER A 579 -2.94 3.77 2.26
CA SER A 579 -2.00 4.62 2.97
C SER A 579 -1.44 3.92 4.21
N ASP A 580 -0.20 4.23 4.60
CA ASP A 580 0.46 3.73 5.80
C ASP A 580 1.18 4.89 6.50
N PRO A 581 0.77 5.29 7.73
CA PRO A 581 1.40 6.40 8.44
C PRO A 581 2.90 6.23 8.70
N ASP A 582 3.40 4.99 8.74
CA ASP A 582 4.83 4.69 8.92
C ASP A 582 5.67 4.96 7.65
N VAL A 583 5.03 5.24 6.51
CA VAL A 583 5.71 5.51 5.24
C VAL A 583 5.29 6.86 4.72
N ALA A 584 6.24 7.79 4.60
CA ALA A 584 5.99 9.14 4.12
C ALA A 584 4.84 9.88 4.85
N ALA A 585 4.62 9.57 6.15
CA ALA A 585 3.49 10.09 6.94
C ALA A 585 2.11 9.83 6.31
N GLY A 586 1.96 8.71 5.58
CA GLY A 586 0.73 8.35 4.89
C GLY A 586 0.70 8.68 3.40
N GLY A 587 1.72 9.36 2.87
CA GLY A 587 1.88 9.59 1.43
C GLY A 587 2.04 8.28 0.64
N VAL A 588 1.46 8.20 -0.56
CA VAL A 588 1.47 7.01 -1.43
C VAL A 588 1.97 7.30 -2.84
N MET A 589 2.42 8.52 -3.14
CA MET A 589 2.99 8.88 -4.44
C MET A 589 4.18 7.99 -4.84
N TYR A 590 4.95 7.52 -3.87
CA TYR A 590 6.06 6.60 -4.10
C TYR A 590 5.60 5.29 -4.77
N LYS A 591 4.38 4.81 -4.48
CA LYS A 591 3.82 3.61 -5.09
C LYS A 591 3.58 3.83 -6.58
N LEU A 592 3.06 4.99 -6.98
CA LEU A 592 2.90 5.35 -8.39
C LEU A 592 4.26 5.34 -9.11
N LEU A 593 5.24 6.07 -8.57
CA LEU A 593 6.53 6.30 -9.23
C LEU A 593 7.38 5.02 -9.30
N MET A 594 7.45 4.24 -8.21
CA MET A 594 8.25 3.02 -8.16
C MET A 594 7.65 1.86 -8.99
N ARG A 595 6.32 1.82 -9.15
CA ARG A 595 5.66 0.84 -10.03
C ARG A 595 5.71 1.24 -11.49
N ALA A 596 5.59 2.53 -11.80
CA ALA A 596 5.64 3.05 -13.17
C ALA A 596 7.08 3.06 -13.76
N PHE A 597 8.09 3.22 -12.91
CA PHE A 597 9.51 3.28 -13.30
C PHE A 597 10.39 2.36 -12.44
N PRO A 598 10.22 1.01 -12.53
CA PRO A 598 11.01 0.08 -11.74
C PRO A 598 12.52 0.29 -11.92
N GLY A 599 13.27 0.32 -10.83
CA GLY A 599 14.73 0.50 -10.81
C GLY A 599 15.24 1.95 -10.81
N TRP A 600 14.39 2.95 -11.07
CA TRP A 600 14.82 4.36 -11.11
C TRP A 600 14.88 5.04 -9.74
N TYR A 601 13.93 4.73 -8.87
CA TYR A 601 13.86 5.28 -7.52
C TYR A 601 14.44 4.30 -6.49
N ARG A 602 14.98 4.84 -5.39
CA ARG A 602 15.36 4.05 -4.21
C ARG A 602 14.25 4.12 -3.18
N ALA A 603 14.15 3.11 -2.33
CA ALA A 603 13.10 2.99 -1.31
C ALA A 603 13.01 4.21 -0.38
N ASN A 604 14.15 4.85 -0.09
CA ASN A 604 14.27 6.03 0.77
C ASN A 604 14.44 7.35 0.00
N SER A 605 14.07 7.40 -1.29
CA SER A 605 14.26 8.58 -2.14
C SER A 605 13.26 9.70 -1.83
N ILE A 606 13.76 10.91 -1.57
CA ILE A 606 12.92 12.12 -1.43
C ILE A 606 12.11 12.41 -2.70
N TYR A 607 12.66 12.12 -3.87
CA TYR A 607 11.98 12.30 -5.15
C TYR A 607 10.77 11.37 -5.35
N ALA A 608 10.67 10.30 -4.56
CA ALA A 608 9.51 9.40 -4.59
C ALA A 608 8.58 9.61 -3.39
N LEU A 609 9.15 9.78 -2.18
CA LEU A 609 8.39 9.88 -0.94
C LEU A 609 7.78 11.27 -0.72
N TYR A 610 8.42 12.34 -1.19
CA TYR A 610 7.97 13.72 -0.96
C TYR A 610 8.12 14.64 -2.19
N PRO A 611 7.67 14.23 -3.41
CA PRO A 611 7.98 14.94 -4.65
C PRO A 611 7.34 16.33 -4.79
N PHE A 612 6.32 16.64 -3.98
CA PHE A 612 5.60 17.91 -3.99
C PHE A 612 6.31 19.06 -3.26
N SER A 613 7.41 18.76 -2.57
CA SER A 613 8.32 19.76 -2.02
C SER A 613 9.70 19.55 -2.63
N THR A 614 10.45 20.63 -2.83
CA THR A 614 11.81 20.50 -3.38
C THR A 614 12.72 19.69 -2.45
N PRO A 615 13.73 18.95 -2.98
CA PRO A 615 14.65 18.18 -2.16
C PRO A 615 15.38 19.04 -1.10
N ASP A 616 15.73 20.27 -1.44
CA ASP A 616 16.34 21.22 -0.52
C ASP A 616 15.41 21.60 0.64
N ARG A 617 14.11 21.78 0.37
CA ARG A 617 13.12 22.03 1.42
C ARG A 617 13.00 20.84 2.35
N MET A 618 12.92 19.62 1.81
CA MET A 618 12.85 18.42 2.63
C MET A 618 14.11 18.25 3.48
N ARG A 619 15.28 18.62 2.94
CA ARG A 619 16.55 18.60 3.68
C ARG A 619 16.51 19.55 4.88
N GLU A 620 16.02 20.77 4.68
CA GLU A 620 15.83 21.74 5.76
C GLU A 620 14.89 21.21 6.84
N LEU A 621 13.76 20.62 6.44
CA LEU A 621 12.75 20.09 7.36
C LEU A 621 13.27 18.92 8.19
N PHE A 622 13.91 17.94 7.57
CA PHE A 622 14.41 16.77 8.29
C PHE A 622 15.70 17.05 9.06
N ALA A 623 16.46 18.08 8.70
CA ALA A 623 17.53 18.60 9.56
C ALA A 623 16.96 19.26 10.83
N LYS A 624 15.78 19.89 10.74
CA LYS A 624 15.11 20.57 11.85
C LYS A 624 14.37 19.60 12.77
N HIS A 625 13.61 18.64 12.22
CA HIS A 625 12.69 17.77 12.96
C HIS A 625 13.22 16.35 13.19
N GLY A 626 14.33 15.99 12.53
CA GLY A 626 14.78 14.59 12.44
C GLY A 626 14.15 13.88 11.23
N THR A 627 14.71 12.73 10.88
CA THR A 627 14.16 11.89 9.80
C THR A 627 13.07 10.97 10.36
N PRO A 628 12.03 10.63 9.58
CA PRO A 628 11.01 9.68 10.01
C PRO A 628 11.65 8.35 10.42
N HIS A 629 11.25 7.83 11.58
CA HIS A 629 11.76 6.61 12.19
C HIS A 629 13.30 6.53 12.33
N ASN A 630 14.01 7.67 12.29
CA ASN A 630 15.48 7.77 12.22
C ASN A 630 16.10 7.02 11.03
N ILE A 631 15.36 6.84 9.94
CA ILE A 631 15.85 6.20 8.72
C ILE A 631 16.40 7.28 7.78
N SER A 632 17.63 7.08 7.33
CA SER A 632 18.27 8.01 6.39
C SER A 632 17.52 8.07 5.06
N LEU A 633 17.33 9.29 4.54
CA LEU A 633 16.68 9.55 3.26
C LEU A 633 17.74 9.90 2.20
N SER A 634 17.58 9.35 1.00
CA SER A 634 18.43 9.71 -0.15
C SER A 634 17.88 10.96 -0.82
N TYR A 635 18.78 11.92 -1.04
CA TYR A 635 18.53 13.14 -1.80
C TYR A 635 19.17 13.08 -3.18
N ASP A 636 19.69 11.91 -3.57
CA ASP A 636 20.28 11.71 -4.87
C ASP A 636 19.16 11.72 -5.92
N PRO A 637 19.37 12.37 -7.08
CA PRO A 637 18.46 12.28 -8.20
C PRO A 637 18.16 10.82 -8.60
N PRO A 638 16.96 10.52 -9.11
CA PRO A 638 16.63 9.18 -9.60
C PRO A 638 17.64 8.70 -10.65
N ALA A 639 18.08 7.46 -10.51
CA ALA A 639 19.06 6.85 -11.40
C ALA A 639 18.75 5.37 -11.57
N PHE A 640 18.77 4.91 -12.81
CA PHE A 640 18.47 3.51 -13.12
C PHE A 640 19.48 2.56 -12.50
N VAL A 641 18.97 1.60 -11.72
CA VAL A 641 19.68 0.38 -11.35
C VAL A 641 18.86 -0.80 -11.85
N GLY A 642 19.45 -1.55 -12.77
CA GLY A 642 18.80 -2.70 -13.38
C GLY A 642 18.60 -3.86 -12.41
N ALA A 643 17.75 -4.80 -12.81
CA ALA A 643 17.60 -6.06 -12.10
C ALA A 643 18.94 -6.82 -12.06
N PRO A 644 19.22 -7.60 -11.00
CA PRO A 644 20.40 -8.43 -10.92
C PRO A 644 20.54 -9.38 -12.12
N ILE A 645 21.76 -9.54 -12.63
CA ILE A 645 22.06 -10.45 -13.75
C ILE A 645 22.05 -11.90 -13.25
N PRO A 646 21.22 -12.79 -13.81
CA PRO A 646 21.14 -14.18 -13.34
C PRO A 646 22.37 -14.99 -13.77
N VAL A 647 22.98 -15.69 -12.82
CA VAL A 647 24.03 -16.70 -13.01
C VAL A 647 23.38 -18.06 -12.75
N THR A 648 23.29 -18.90 -13.79
CA THR A 648 22.36 -20.04 -13.79
C THR A 648 23.02 -21.41 -13.94
N LYS A 649 24.25 -21.48 -14.45
CA LYS A 649 25.02 -22.73 -14.54
C LYS A 649 25.69 -23.04 -13.22
N TRP A 650 25.77 -24.32 -12.88
CA TRP A 650 26.30 -24.76 -11.59
C TRP A 650 27.74 -24.31 -11.36
N GLN A 651 28.60 -24.46 -12.37
CA GLN A 651 30.01 -24.09 -12.26
C GLN A 651 30.18 -22.57 -12.10
N ASP A 652 29.49 -21.77 -12.91
CA ASP A 652 29.60 -20.31 -12.86
C ASP A 652 29.08 -19.75 -11.53
N VAL A 653 28.00 -20.31 -10.99
CA VAL A 653 27.51 -19.96 -9.65
C VAL A 653 28.59 -20.27 -8.60
N VAL A 654 29.18 -21.46 -8.65
CA VAL A 654 30.23 -21.87 -7.71
C VAL A 654 31.45 -20.95 -7.78
N ASP A 655 31.86 -20.57 -8.99
CA ASP A 655 33.01 -19.70 -9.24
C ASP A 655 32.76 -18.29 -8.71
N VAL A 656 31.58 -17.70 -9.00
CA VAL A 656 31.18 -16.39 -8.46
C VAL A 656 31.13 -16.39 -6.94
N LEU A 657 30.61 -17.46 -6.33
CA LEU A 657 30.52 -17.56 -4.87
C LEU A 657 31.87 -17.80 -4.18
N HIS A 658 32.85 -18.37 -4.88
CA HIS A 658 34.21 -18.54 -4.39
C HIS A 658 35.03 -17.24 -4.47
N ASP A 659 34.83 -16.46 -5.52
CA ASP A 659 35.61 -15.27 -5.82
C ASP A 659 35.12 -14.04 -5.05
N GLN A 660 35.36 -14.06 -3.74
CA GLN A 660 35.06 -12.95 -2.84
C GLN A 660 35.91 -11.70 -3.13
N ASP A 661 36.97 -11.79 -3.93
CA ASP A 661 37.80 -10.63 -4.27
C ASP A 661 37.08 -9.75 -5.29
N ARG A 662 36.52 -10.35 -6.34
CA ARG A 662 35.77 -9.64 -7.38
C ARG A 662 34.28 -9.46 -7.05
N PHE A 663 33.67 -10.40 -6.34
CA PHE A 663 32.22 -10.41 -6.10
C PHE A 663 31.91 -10.35 -4.60
N LYS A 664 31.44 -9.18 -4.15
CA LYS A 664 31.16 -8.89 -2.74
C LYS A 664 29.72 -9.16 -2.36
N VAL A 665 29.44 -9.37 -1.07
CA VAL A 665 28.05 -9.45 -0.57
C VAL A 665 27.44 -8.05 -0.41
N PRO A 666 26.16 -7.82 -0.79
CA PRO A 666 25.56 -6.47 -0.75
C PRO A 666 24.85 -6.12 0.57
N TRP A 667 24.70 -7.07 1.50
CA TRP A 667 23.77 -6.95 2.65
C TRP A 667 24.30 -6.19 3.86
N GLY A 668 25.57 -5.77 3.83
CA GLY A 668 26.25 -5.17 4.98
C GLY A 668 25.59 -3.87 5.44
N SER A 669 25.11 -3.04 4.51
CA SER A 669 24.42 -1.78 4.83
C SER A 669 23.12 -2.01 5.60
N HIS A 670 22.27 -2.94 5.15
CA HIS A 670 21.00 -3.27 5.82
C HIS A 670 21.27 -3.86 7.21
N THR A 671 22.25 -4.76 7.32
CA THR A 671 22.62 -5.34 8.62
C THR A 671 23.09 -4.26 9.59
N TYR A 672 24.02 -3.40 9.14
CA TYR A 672 24.56 -2.32 9.97
C TYR A 672 23.49 -1.31 10.37
N GLN A 673 22.52 -1.02 9.50
CA GLN A 673 21.40 -0.14 9.84
C GLN A 673 20.57 -0.70 11.00
N LEU A 674 20.28 -2.00 11.00
CA LEU A 674 19.48 -2.63 12.05
C LEU A 674 20.24 -2.81 13.36
N THR A 675 21.51 -3.19 13.29
CA THR A 675 22.29 -3.63 14.45
C THR A 675 23.31 -2.60 14.94
N GLY A 676 23.85 -1.75 14.07
CA GLY A 676 25.03 -0.92 14.32
C GLY A 676 26.36 -1.71 14.28
N HIS A 677 26.33 -2.96 13.84
CA HIS A 677 27.49 -3.87 13.85
C HIS A 677 27.65 -4.62 12.52
N ASP A 678 28.91 -4.88 12.13
CA ASP A 678 29.21 -5.80 11.03
C ASP A 678 28.82 -7.25 11.41
N TYR A 679 28.41 -8.04 10.42
CA TYR A 679 28.00 -9.43 10.63
C TYR A 679 28.68 -10.40 9.65
N MET A 680 29.03 -11.59 10.15
CA MET A 680 29.87 -12.58 9.47
C MET A 680 29.39 -13.03 8.07
N LEU A 681 28.09 -12.98 7.79
CA LEU A 681 27.51 -13.40 6.50
C LEU A 681 27.07 -12.22 5.62
N SER A 682 27.21 -10.99 6.10
CA SER A 682 26.85 -9.78 5.34
C SER A 682 28.04 -8.86 5.05
N GLY A 683 29.27 -9.33 5.29
CA GLY A 683 30.50 -8.63 4.92
C GLY A 683 31.66 -9.55 4.57
N ASP A 684 32.62 -9.01 3.80
CA ASP A 684 33.80 -9.72 3.28
C ASP A 684 35.12 -9.36 4.01
N LYS A 685 35.07 -8.69 5.16
CA LYS A 685 36.28 -8.26 5.91
C LYS A 685 36.89 -9.47 6.64
N PRO A 686 38.21 -9.47 6.93
CA PRO A 686 38.83 -10.51 7.75
C PRO A 686 38.16 -10.72 9.12
N ALA A 687 37.60 -9.65 9.70
CA ALA A 687 36.81 -9.72 10.92
C ALA A 687 35.53 -10.56 10.77
N ASN A 688 34.87 -10.51 9.60
CA ASN A 688 33.70 -11.34 9.29
C ASN A 688 34.07 -12.83 9.26
N ALA A 689 35.18 -13.17 8.59
CA ALA A 689 35.68 -14.55 8.52
C ALA A 689 36.10 -15.09 9.91
N LYS A 690 36.74 -14.26 10.74
CA LYS A 690 37.08 -14.60 12.13
C LYS A 690 35.82 -14.86 12.96
N GLN A 691 34.85 -13.94 12.93
CA GLN A 691 33.58 -14.09 13.62
C GLN A 691 32.87 -15.37 13.20
N ARG A 692 32.86 -15.68 11.90
CA ARG A 692 32.30 -16.93 11.38
C ARG A 692 32.91 -18.18 12.04
N GLY A 693 34.23 -18.24 12.14
CA GLY A 693 34.93 -19.36 12.77
C GLY A 693 34.54 -19.55 14.23
N GLU A 694 34.47 -18.45 14.98
CA GLU A 694 34.09 -18.44 16.40
C GLU A 694 32.64 -18.90 16.61
N VAL A 695 31.69 -18.39 15.82
CA VAL A 695 30.28 -18.82 15.89
C VAL A 695 30.15 -20.28 15.48
N GLN A 696 30.86 -20.73 14.44
CA GLN A 696 30.85 -22.13 14.02
C GLN A 696 31.26 -23.05 15.15
N GLU A 697 32.38 -22.75 15.80
CA GLU A 697 32.90 -23.53 16.91
C GLU A 697 31.93 -23.54 18.10
N ALA A 698 31.30 -22.40 18.39
CA ALA A 698 30.35 -22.27 19.48
C ALA A 698 29.04 -23.05 19.23
N ILE A 699 28.52 -23.08 18.00
CA ILE A 699 27.28 -23.79 17.64
C ILE A 699 27.44 -25.30 17.68
N TYR A 700 28.58 -25.84 17.22
CA TYR A 700 28.78 -27.28 17.06
C TYR A 700 29.47 -27.99 18.24
N LYS A 701 29.74 -27.28 19.33
CA LYS A 701 30.15 -27.87 20.61
C LYS A 701 28.95 -27.91 21.57
N PRO A 702 28.59 -29.05 22.20
CA PRO A 702 29.24 -30.38 22.22
C PRO A 702 28.92 -31.28 21.01
N GLU A 703 29.67 -32.38 20.83
CA GLU A 703 29.61 -33.28 19.66
C GLU A 703 28.22 -33.90 19.38
N ASP A 704 27.38 -34.07 20.41
CA ASP A 704 26.03 -34.65 20.29
C ASP A 704 24.96 -33.70 19.71
N THR A 705 25.35 -32.51 19.24
CA THR A 705 24.43 -31.47 18.75
C THR A 705 23.46 -31.98 17.68
N PHE A 706 23.92 -32.81 16.74
CA PHE A 706 23.08 -33.32 15.65
C PHE A 706 21.99 -34.29 16.11
N GLU A 707 22.32 -35.16 17.06
CA GLU A 707 21.33 -36.09 17.62
C GLU A 707 20.29 -35.34 18.45
N TRP A 708 20.70 -34.28 19.15
CA TRP A 708 19.76 -33.39 19.83
C TRP A 708 18.84 -32.66 18.84
N VAL A 709 19.38 -32.06 17.77
CA VAL A 709 18.59 -31.40 16.70
C VAL A 709 17.56 -32.36 16.14
N ARG A 710 17.96 -33.60 15.81
CA ARG A 710 17.04 -34.62 15.31
C ARG A 710 15.90 -34.88 16.30
N LYS A 711 16.21 -35.19 17.55
CA LYS A 711 15.19 -35.51 18.57
C LYS A 711 14.27 -34.32 18.84
N PHE A 712 14.82 -33.11 18.88
CA PHE A 712 14.04 -31.89 19.03
C PHE A 712 13.00 -31.76 17.90
N TYR A 713 13.44 -31.82 16.65
CA TYR A 713 12.56 -31.64 15.50
C TYR A 713 11.54 -32.78 15.34
N GLU A 714 11.90 -34.03 15.66
CA GLU A 714 10.94 -35.15 15.70
C GLU A 714 9.85 -34.92 16.75
N ALA A 715 10.23 -34.48 17.96
CA ALA A 715 9.29 -34.23 19.07
C ALA A 715 8.38 -33.02 18.81
N ILE A 716 8.96 -31.85 18.51
CA ILE A 716 8.19 -30.62 18.34
C ILE A 716 7.22 -30.72 17.16
N THR A 717 7.61 -31.40 16.07
CA THR A 717 6.74 -31.60 14.90
C THR A 717 5.54 -32.46 15.28
N THR A 718 5.76 -33.54 16.03
CA THR A 718 4.69 -34.43 16.50
C THR A 718 3.72 -33.67 17.42
N ASP A 719 4.25 -32.93 18.39
CA ASP A 719 3.46 -32.13 19.34
C ASP A 719 2.62 -31.07 18.62
N LEU A 720 3.21 -30.37 17.65
CA LEU A 720 2.51 -29.36 16.86
C LEU A 720 1.39 -29.98 16.02
N ILE A 721 1.61 -31.15 15.40
CA ILE A 721 0.56 -31.87 14.67
C ILE A 721 -0.59 -32.23 15.61
N HIS A 722 -0.30 -32.79 16.78
CA HIS A 722 -1.33 -33.19 17.75
C HIS A 722 -2.11 -32.00 18.30
N LYS A 723 -1.42 -30.89 18.58
CA LYS A 723 -2.01 -29.65 19.09
C LYS A 723 -2.86 -28.93 18.05
N ASN A 724 -2.41 -28.89 16.80
CA ASN A 724 -2.99 -27.99 15.80
C ASN A 724 -3.90 -28.68 14.79
N LYS A 725 -3.89 -30.01 14.67
CA LYS A 725 -4.85 -30.71 13.81
C LYS A 725 -6.29 -30.38 14.22
N ARG A 726 -7.16 -30.19 13.22
CA ARG A 726 -8.60 -29.91 13.39
C ARG A 726 -9.39 -31.01 12.70
N LYS A 727 -10.34 -31.61 13.41
CA LYS A 727 -11.18 -32.67 12.84
C LYS A 727 -12.23 -32.06 11.92
N LEU A 728 -12.25 -32.50 10.65
CA LEU A 728 -13.26 -32.15 9.65
C LEU A 728 -13.91 -33.43 9.13
N GLY A 729 -15.01 -33.84 9.75
CA GLY A 729 -15.67 -35.11 9.45
C GLY A 729 -14.74 -36.30 9.77
N GLN A 730 -14.39 -37.07 8.74
CA GLN A 730 -13.53 -38.27 8.83
C GLN A 730 -12.04 -37.99 8.61
N SER A 731 -11.66 -36.78 8.23
CA SER A 731 -10.26 -36.39 8.05
C SER A 731 -9.88 -35.32 9.07
N TYR A 732 -8.58 -35.13 9.26
CA TYR A 732 -7.98 -34.00 9.94
C TYR A 732 -7.47 -32.99 8.92
N GLN A 733 -7.55 -31.71 9.26
CA GLN A 733 -6.91 -30.60 8.56
C GLN A 733 -5.80 -30.01 9.43
N ILE A 734 -4.71 -29.58 8.80
CA ILE A 734 -3.64 -28.80 9.41
C ILE A 734 -3.00 -27.88 8.36
N ASP A 735 -2.49 -26.72 8.77
CA ASP A 735 -1.66 -25.86 7.92
C ASP A 735 -0.17 -26.17 8.12
N ILE A 736 0.50 -26.69 7.10
CA ILE A 736 1.90 -27.13 7.25
C ILE A 736 2.88 -25.96 7.48
N VAL A 737 2.47 -24.73 7.16
CA VAL A 737 3.28 -23.52 7.31
C VAL A 737 3.03 -22.90 8.68
N LYS A 738 1.78 -22.50 8.94
CA LYS A 738 1.40 -21.76 10.14
C LYS A 738 1.39 -22.61 11.41
N ASP A 739 1.00 -23.88 11.28
CA ASP A 739 0.80 -24.75 12.44
C ASP A 739 2.03 -25.63 12.74
N ILE A 740 2.95 -25.80 11.79
CA ILE A 740 4.11 -26.68 11.92
C ILE A 740 5.42 -25.93 11.61
N GLY A 741 5.62 -25.52 10.36
CA GLY A 741 6.89 -24.97 9.88
C GLY A 741 7.39 -23.78 10.68
N ASN A 742 6.60 -22.71 10.71
CA ASN A 742 6.93 -21.47 11.41
C ASN A 742 7.15 -21.70 12.92
N PRO A 743 6.21 -22.33 13.66
CA PRO A 743 6.37 -22.53 15.10
C PRO A 743 7.48 -23.53 15.47
N ALA A 744 7.75 -24.57 14.66
CA ALA A 744 8.83 -25.52 14.95
C ALA A 744 10.20 -24.84 14.95
N HIS A 745 10.47 -24.02 13.94
CA HIS A 745 11.76 -23.33 13.82
C HIS A 745 11.88 -22.16 14.81
N ALA A 746 10.79 -21.45 15.11
CA ALA A 746 10.81 -20.42 16.14
C ALA A 746 11.00 -21.02 17.55
N ALA A 747 10.38 -22.16 17.85
CA ALA A 747 10.62 -22.88 19.10
C ALA A 747 12.06 -23.40 19.19
N PHE A 748 12.62 -23.90 18.07
CA PHE A 748 14.03 -24.28 18.00
C PHE A 748 14.95 -23.11 18.31
N VAL A 749 14.74 -21.95 17.67
CA VAL A 749 15.55 -20.75 17.94
C VAL A 749 15.39 -20.31 19.39
N ALA A 750 14.18 -20.34 19.94
CA ALA A 750 13.96 -19.97 21.32
C ALA A 750 14.76 -20.85 22.30
N ASP A 751 14.69 -22.18 22.14
CA ASP A 751 15.38 -23.12 23.00
C ASP A 751 16.90 -23.09 22.79
N PHE A 752 17.34 -23.09 21.52
CA PHE A 752 18.76 -23.13 21.15
C PHE A 752 19.52 -21.85 21.56
N PHE A 753 18.86 -20.69 21.55
CA PHE A 753 19.47 -19.41 21.92
C PHE A 753 19.04 -18.90 23.31
N GLY A 754 18.23 -19.66 24.04
CA GLY A 754 17.77 -19.32 25.39
C GLY A 754 16.79 -18.14 25.46
N ILE A 755 16.02 -17.89 24.39
CA ILE A 755 15.00 -16.84 24.37
C ILE A 755 13.79 -17.32 25.18
N PRO A 756 13.38 -16.59 26.23
CA PRO A 756 12.24 -16.98 27.04
C PRO A 756 10.93 -16.93 26.25
N ILE A 757 10.16 -18.02 26.31
CA ILE A 757 8.85 -18.14 25.67
C ILE A 757 7.74 -17.81 26.68
N LYS A 758 6.74 -17.04 26.25
CA LYS A 758 5.46 -16.87 26.98
C LYS A 758 4.31 -17.55 26.24
N GLU A 759 3.29 -17.98 26.98
CA GLU A 759 2.12 -18.66 26.39
C GLU A 759 1.22 -17.68 25.64
N LYS A 760 0.99 -16.49 26.22
CA LYS A 760 0.15 -15.43 25.64
C LYS A 760 0.90 -14.11 25.58
N ALA A 761 0.56 -13.29 24.59
CA ALA A 761 1.13 -11.97 24.42
C ALA A 761 0.96 -11.07 25.67
N THR A 762 -0.13 -11.28 26.42
CA THR A 762 -0.53 -10.55 27.63
C THR A 762 0.20 -10.95 28.90
N ASP A 763 0.97 -12.05 28.88
CA ASP A 763 1.65 -12.54 30.08
C ASP A 763 2.77 -11.57 30.50
N HIS A 764 2.92 -11.36 31.82
CA HIS A 764 3.95 -10.49 32.37
C HIS A 764 5.34 -11.15 32.26
N GLY A 765 6.31 -10.45 31.69
CA GLY A 765 7.70 -10.90 31.55
C GLY A 765 8.37 -10.37 30.29
N THR A 766 9.68 -10.56 30.18
CA THR A 766 10.48 -10.13 29.01
C THR A 766 10.47 -11.15 27.85
N GLY A 767 9.68 -12.22 27.95
CA GLY A 767 9.58 -13.26 26.92
C GLY A 767 8.72 -12.90 25.71
N LEU A 768 8.87 -13.67 24.64
CA LEU A 768 8.10 -13.55 23.39
C LEU A 768 7.28 -14.81 23.15
N THR A 769 6.11 -14.68 22.53
CA THR A 769 5.39 -15.86 22.03
C THR A 769 6.15 -16.47 20.84
N VAL A 770 5.93 -17.76 20.56
CA VAL A 770 6.55 -18.43 19.40
C VAL A 770 6.26 -17.70 18.08
N LEU A 771 5.04 -17.16 17.93
CA LEU A 771 4.67 -16.38 16.74
C LEU A 771 5.40 -15.03 16.68
N GLU A 772 5.53 -14.32 17.80
CA GLU A 772 6.32 -13.08 17.86
C GLU A 772 7.79 -13.35 17.50
N ILE A 773 8.37 -14.45 17.98
CA ILE A 773 9.74 -14.85 17.63
C ILE A 773 9.85 -15.09 16.13
N TYR A 774 8.95 -15.88 15.53
CA TYR A 774 8.97 -16.13 14.09
C TYR A 774 8.90 -14.83 13.28
N ASN A 775 7.91 -13.97 13.57
CA ASN A 775 7.66 -12.75 12.80
C ASN A 775 8.86 -11.80 12.85
N VAL A 776 9.44 -11.56 14.03
CA VAL A 776 10.61 -10.67 14.18
C VAL A 776 11.80 -11.19 13.38
N LEU A 777 12.06 -12.50 13.43
CA LEU A 777 13.15 -13.11 12.71
C LEU A 777 12.92 -13.12 11.20
N ALA A 778 11.68 -13.31 10.75
CA ALA A 778 11.29 -13.26 9.35
C ALA A 778 11.43 -11.85 8.77
N HIS A 779 10.90 -10.82 9.41
CA HIS A 779 11.01 -9.44 8.93
C HIS A 779 12.46 -8.95 8.89
N LEU A 780 13.28 -9.32 9.89
CA LEU A 780 14.71 -9.03 9.87
C LEU A 780 15.38 -9.69 8.66
N PHE A 781 15.14 -11.00 8.47
CA PHE A 781 15.72 -11.73 7.34
C PHE A 781 15.25 -11.17 5.99
N GLU A 782 13.98 -10.84 5.87
CA GLU A 782 13.39 -10.24 4.67
C GLU A 782 14.08 -8.93 4.33
N TYR A 783 14.14 -7.98 5.26
CA TYR A 783 14.77 -6.69 5.01
C TYR A 783 16.25 -6.82 4.65
N VAL A 784 16.99 -7.73 5.30
CA VAL A 784 18.44 -7.86 5.05
C VAL A 784 18.73 -8.62 3.75
N PHE A 785 18.01 -9.69 3.45
CA PHE A 785 18.40 -10.64 2.39
C PHE A 785 17.42 -10.75 1.22
N LEU A 786 16.14 -10.41 1.42
CA LEU A 786 15.06 -10.60 0.44
C LEU A 786 14.32 -9.29 0.12
N ASP A 787 14.92 -8.15 0.40
CA ASP A 787 14.31 -6.83 0.15
C ASP A 787 14.37 -6.46 -1.35
N ILE A 788 13.52 -7.13 -2.12
CA ILE A 788 13.53 -7.10 -3.59
C ILE A 788 12.50 -6.12 -4.17
N ASP A 789 11.43 -5.81 -3.42
CA ASP A 789 10.38 -4.89 -3.85
C ASP A 789 10.66 -3.49 -3.31
N THR A 790 11.16 -2.61 -4.18
CA THR A 790 11.53 -1.23 -3.82
C THR A 790 10.38 -0.44 -3.18
N ALA A 791 9.13 -0.69 -3.59
CA ALA A 791 7.97 -0.01 -3.02
C ALA A 791 7.64 -0.48 -1.59
N LYS A 792 8.07 -1.68 -1.18
CA LYS A 792 7.85 -2.19 0.18
C LYS A 792 9.04 -1.95 1.12
N SER A 793 10.23 -1.80 0.54
CA SER A 793 11.51 -1.74 1.25
C SER A 793 11.57 -0.70 2.38
N TYR A 794 11.01 0.51 2.21
CA TYR A 794 10.99 1.50 3.30
C TYR A 794 10.16 1.00 4.49
N LYS A 795 8.98 0.42 4.24
CA LYS A 795 8.14 -0.18 5.29
C LYS A 795 8.86 -1.35 5.95
N HIS A 796 9.49 -2.24 5.16
CA HIS A 796 10.29 -3.33 5.68
C HIS A 796 11.39 -2.81 6.62
N SER A 797 12.06 -1.72 6.25
CA SER A 797 13.07 -1.07 7.10
C SER A 797 12.51 -0.57 8.43
N VAL A 798 11.36 0.11 8.42
CA VAL A 798 10.69 0.59 9.65
C VAL A 798 10.32 -0.59 10.56
N VAL A 799 9.65 -1.61 10.02
CA VAL A 799 9.22 -2.80 10.77
C VAL A 799 10.41 -3.54 11.33
N ALA A 800 11.40 -3.86 10.49
CA ALA A 800 12.60 -4.59 10.89
C ALA A 800 13.39 -3.83 11.95
N THR A 801 13.50 -2.49 11.86
CA THR A 801 14.22 -1.67 12.85
C THR A 801 13.54 -1.76 14.22
N LYS A 802 12.22 -1.54 14.29
CA LYS A 802 11.43 -1.62 15.52
C LYS A 802 11.51 -3.01 16.16
N GLU A 803 11.35 -4.05 15.35
CA GLU A 803 11.32 -5.43 15.83
C GLU A 803 12.70 -5.95 16.23
N THR A 804 13.76 -5.58 15.52
CA THR A 804 15.15 -5.89 15.90
C THR A 804 15.46 -5.32 17.27
N GLN A 805 15.06 -4.08 17.57
CA GLN A 805 15.28 -3.47 18.88
C GLN A 805 14.50 -4.21 19.99
N LYS A 806 13.25 -4.60 19.73
CA LYS A 806 12.46 -5.43 20.65
C LYS A 806 13.16 -6.75 20.97
N LEU A 807 13.69 -7.44 19.96
CA LEU A 807 14.45 -8.68 20.16
C LEU A 807 15.77 -8.43 20.92
N ALA A 808 16.47 -7.33 20.63
CA ALA A 808 17.72 -6.98 21.29
C ALA A 808 17.55 -6.81 22.80
N GLU A 809 16.43 -6.24 23.26
CA GLU A 809 16.10 -6.15 24.69
C GLU A 809 16.01 -7.53 25.34
N VAL A 810 15.35 -8.49 24.69
CA VAL A 810 15.22 -9.87 25.19
C VAL A 810 16.57 -10.56 25.21
N VAL A 811 17.33 -10.50 24.11
CA VAL A 811 18.64 -11.14 23.99
C VAL A 811 19.64 -10.55 24.99
N ARG A 812 19.59 -9.25 25.29
CA ARG A 812 20.42 -8.64 26.34
C ARG A 812 20.19 -9.28 27.70
N GLU A 813 18.94 -9.57 28.07
CA GLU A 813 18.65 -10.23 29.35
C GLU A 813 19.17 -11.67 29.37
N VAL A 814 19.08 -12.39 28.24
CA VAL A 814 19.68 -13.72 28.08
C VAL A 814 21.21 -13.66 28.30
N VAL A 815 21.89 -12.71 27.65
CA VAL A 815 23.35 -12.53 27.75
C VAL A 815 23.77 -12.10 29.17
N LYS A 816 23.00 -11.24 29.84
CA LYS A 816 23.24 -10.87 31.25
C LYS A 816 23.05 -12.06 32.18
N GLY A 817 22.04 -12.90 31.95
CA GLY A 817 21.76 -14.10 32.72
C GLY A 817 22.93 -15.11 32.67
N ALA A 818 23.52 -15.29 31.49
CA ALA A 818 24.65 -16.20 31.27
C ALA A 818 25.94 -15.80 32.04
N LYS A 819 26.07 -14.54 32.48
CA LYS A 819 27.23 -14.05 33.28
C LYS A 819 27.14 -14.36 34.78
N LYS A 820 25.97 -14.73 35.30
CA LYS A 820 25.79 -15.00 36.74
C LYS A 820 26.17 -16.46 37.05
N PRO A 821 27.00 -16.74 38.06
CA PRO A 821 27.23 -18.12 38.49
C PRO A 821 25.89 -18.71 38.97
N THR A 822 25.53 -19.89 38.44
CA THR A 822 24.30 -20.59 38.80
C THR A 822 24.27 -20.91 40.29
N GLY A 823 23.42 -20.21 41.04
CA GLY A 823 23.11 -20.53 42.44
C GLY A 823 22.05 -21.64 42.56
N LEU A 824 22.09 -22.39 43.67
CA LEU A 824 21.23 -23.55 43.97
C LEU A 824 19.72 -23.35 43.75
N ILE A 825 19.22 -22.11 43.80
CA ILE A 825 17.79 -21.79 43.65
C ILE A 825 17.33 -21.87 42.19
N GLN A 826 18.20 -21.55 41.22
CA GLN A 826 17.88 -21.60 39.79
C GLN A 826 17.70 -23.05 39.30
N THR A 827 18.48 -23.99 39.87
CA THR A 827 18.40 -25.43 39.61
C THR A 827 17.07 -26.03 40.06
N ILE A 828 16.44 -25.46 41.10
CA ILE A 828 15.15 -25.93 41.64
C ILE A 828 13.97 -25.38 40.81
N MET A 829 14.06 -24.15 40.31
CA MET A 829 13.01 -23.58 39.44
C MET A 829 12.99 -24.16 38.02
N GLY A 830 14.13 -24.61 37.50
CA GLY A 830 14.19 -25.33 36.21
C GLY A 830 13.42 -26.65 36.19
N PHE A 831 13.10 -27.21 37.36
CA PHE A 831 12.31 -28.43 37.51
C PHE A 831 10.79 -28.22 37.36
N LEU A 832 10.33 -26.96 37.36
CA LEU A 832 8.90 -26.60 37.38
C LEU A 832 8.40 -25.94 36.09
N SER A 833 9.25 -25.76 35.07
CA SER A 833 8.82 -25.27 33.75
C SER A 833 8.48 -26.44 32.82
N PRO A 834 7.32 -26.43 32.13
CA PRO A 834 6.98 -27.44 31.15
C PRO A 834 7.68 -27.12 29.82
N THR A 835 8.97 -27.44 29.71
CA THR A 835 9.66 -27.57 28.41
C THR A 835 9.74 -29.03 28.00
N VAL A 836 9.68 -29.29 26.69
CA VAL A 836 9.78 -30.63 26.08
C VAL A 836 11.03 -31.33 26.61
N GLN A 837 10.84 -32.34 27.45
CA GLN A 837 11.92 -32.98 28.21
C GLN A 837 12.76 -33.86 27.27
N SER A 838 13.84 -33.31 26.71
CA SER A 838 14.89 -34.11 26.05
C SER A 838 15.85 -34.64 27.12
N SER A 839 16.19 -35.94 27.08
CA SER A 839 17.12 -36.57 28.02
C SER A 839 18.61 -36.31 27.71
N LEU A 840 18.92 -35.49 26.69
CA LEU A 840 20.27 -35.11 26.30
C LEU A 840 20.65 -33.72 26.86
N PRO A 841 21.93 -33.45 27.17
CA PRO A 841 22.37 -32.10 27.52
C PRO A 841 22.04 -31.13 26.38
N GLU A 842 21.23 -30.10 26.66
CA GLU A 842 20.81 -29.11 25.66
C GLU A 842 22.02 -28.29 25.16
N PRO A 843 22.44 -28.43 23.89
CA PRO A 843 23.61 -27.73 23.33
C PRO A 843 23.52 -26.21 23.44
N GLY A 844 22.29 -25.68 23.42
CA GLY A 844 21.96 -24.25 23.48
C GLY A 844 22.22 -23.59 24.84
N LYS A 845 22.04 -24.32 25.96
CA LYS A 845 22.20 -23.78 27.33
C LYS A 845 23.60 -23.21 27.65
N GLY A 846 24.61 -23.55 26.84
CA GLY A 846 25.97 -23.02 26.96
C GLY A 846 26.42 -22.13 25.80
N LEU A 847 25.61 -21.93 24.75
CA LEU A 847 26.03 -21.22 23.54
C LEU A 847 26.48 -19.78 23.83
N VAL A 848 25.65 -19.04 24.56
CA VAL A 848 25.92 -17.66 24.94
C VAL A 848 27.16 -17.56 25.83
N THR A 849 27.33 -18.50 26.76
CA THR A 849 28.52 -18.59 27.62
C THR A 849 29.78 -18.85 26.81
N ARG A 850 29.76 -19.79 25.86
CA ARG A 850 30.90 -20.09 24.98
C ARG A 850 31.31 -18.87 24.14
N LEU A 851 30.34 -18.10 23.66
CA LEU A 851 30.61 -16.86 22.93
C LEU A 851 31.23 -15.78 23.84
N LEU A 852 30.78 -15.64 25.09
CA LEU A 852 31.38 -14.72 26.06
C LEU A 852 32.81 -15.14 26.47
N GLU A 853 33.06 -16.45 26.60
CA GLU A 853 34.37 -17.02 26.92
C GLU A 853 35.43 -16.77 25.84
N SER A 854 35.00 -16.44 24.61
CA SER A 854 35.91 -16.01 23.53
C SER A 854 36.50 -14.60 23.71
N GLY A 855 36.10 -13.88 24.78
CA GLY A 855 36.60 -12.54 25.12
C GLY A 855 35.78 -11.39 24.53
N LYS A 856 34.62 -11.68 23.92
CA LYS A 856 33.69 -10.68 23.37
C LYS A 856 32.96 -9.90 24.45
N SER A 857 32.60 -8.65 24.17
CA SER A 857 31.72 -7.89 25.05
C SER A 857 30.29 -8.46 25.01
N ALA A 858 29.47 -8.13 26.02
CA ALA A 858 28.07 -8.57 26.03
C ALA A 858 27.27 -8.00 24.84
N GLU A 859 27.51 -6.74 24.48
CA GLU A 859 26.83 -6.13 23.32
C GLU A 859 27.29 -6.77 22.01
N ASP A 860 28.59 -7.08 21.84
CA ASP A 860 29.05 -7.78 20.63
C ASP A 860 28.35 -9.13 20.46
N VAL A 861 28.17 -9.88 21.57
CA VAL A 861 27.44 -11.15 21.54
C VAL A 861 25.96 -10.95 21.20
N VAL A 862 25.29 -9.94 21.76
CA VAL A 862 23.88 -9.63 21.44
C VAL A 862 23.71 -9.40 19.93
N TRP A 863 24.54 -8.55 19.35
CA TRP A 863 24.41 -8.14 17.95
C TRP A 863 24.94 -9.17 16.95
N GLU A 864 25.77 -10.12 17.40
CA GLU A 864 26.15 -11.30 16.64
C GLU A 864 25.05 -12.39 16.65
N LEU A 865 24.31 -12.51 17.76
CA LEU A 865 23.26 -13.51 17.92
C LEU A 865 22.00 -13.18 17.12
N ILE A 866 21.54 -11.93 17.11
CA ILE A 866 20.29 -11.53 16.43
C ILE A 866 20.24 -11.94 14.94
N PRO A 867 21.19 -11.53 14.08
CA PRO A 867 21.18 -11.93 12.67
C PRO A 867 21.39 -13.44 12.49
N THR A 868 22.11 -14.10 13.41
CA THR A 868 22.28 -15.56 13.41
C THR A 868 20.97 -16.29 13.74
N GLN A 869 20.18 -15.78 14.68
CA GLN A 869 18.84 -16.28 15.00
C GLN A 869 17.89 -16.10 13.80
N ALA A 870 17.97 -14.96 13.11
CA ALA A 870 17.12 -14.69 11.94
C ALA A 870 17.39 -15.68 10.80
N ALA A 871 18.66 -15.96 10.53
CA ALA A 871 19.07 -16.98 9.56
C ALA A 871 18.67 -18.41 9.96
N ALA A 872 18.33 -18.66 11.23
CA ALA A 872 17.97 -19.98 11.75
C ALA A 872 16.46 -20.29 11.70
N ALA A 873 15.60 -19.32 11.43
CA ALA A 873 14.14 -19.51 11.45
C ALA A 873 13.49 -19.48 10.06
N ALA A 874 13.42 -18.31 9.42
CA ALA A 874 12.51 -18.06 8.31
C ALA A 874 12.82 -18.90 7.06
N THR A 875 14.09 -18.98 6.66
CA THR A 875 14.52 -19.76 5.49
C THR A 875 14.34 -21.26 5.67
N GLN A 876 14.48 -21.78 6.89
CA GLN A 876 14.27 -23.20 7.19
C GLN A 876 12.78 -23.55 7.23
N ALA A 877 11.96 -22.67 7.82
CA ALA A 877 10.51 -22.81 7.77
C ALA A 877 9.98 -22.77 6.32
N GLN A 878 10.53 -21.88 5.48
CA GLN A 878 10.26 -21.86 4.05
C GLN A 878 10.69 -23.17 3.38
N ALA A 879 11.93 -23.64 3.63
CA ALA A 879 12.44 -24.89 3.06
C ALA A 879 11.54 -26.07 3.41
N TRP A 880 11.05 -26.15 4.65
CA TRP A 880 10.05 -27.15 5.09
C TRP A 880 8.76 -27.07 4.26
N ALA A 881 8.18 -25.88 4.13
CA ALA A 881 6.93 -25.70 3.39
C ALA A 881 7.07 -26.12 1.92
N GLN A 882 8.18 -25.76 1.30
CA GLN A 882 8.51 -26.09 -0.09
C GLN A 882 8.82 -27.58 -0.28
N LEU A 883 9.52 -28.21 0.68
CA LEU A 883 9.80 -29.65 0.69
C LEU A 883 8.50 -30.46 0.65
N ILE A 884 7.52 -30.11 1.49
CA ILE A 884 6.23 -30.77 1.49
C ILE A 884 5.41 -30.41 0.25
N ASP A 885 5.48 -29.17 -0.26
CA ASP A 885 4.80 -28.79 -1.51
C ASP A 885 5.26 -29.63 -2.70
N ILE A 886 6.57 -29.91 -2.81
CA ILE A 886 7.18 -30.82 -3.80
C ILE A 886 6.60 -32.22 -3.64
N TYR A 887 6.72 -32.86 -2.48
CA TYR A 887 6.27 -34.25 -2.32
C TYR A 887 4.73 -34.42 -2.31
N LEU A 888 3.96 -33.33 -2.27
CA LEU A 888 2.53 -33.34 -2.51
C LEU A 888 2.15 -32.90 -3.93
N SER A 889 3.11 -32.57 -4.79
CA SER A 889 2.85 -32.22 -6.19
C SER A 889 2.53 -33.45 -7.03
N ASP A 890 1.83 -33.25 -8.14
CA ASP A 890 1.44 -34.36 -9.00
C ASP A 890 2.66 -35.08 -9.60
N GLU A 891 3.76 -34.35 -9.79
CA GLU A 891 5.02 -34.81 -10.34
C GLU A 891 5.80 -35.72 -9.37
N TYR A 892 5.77 -35.43 -8.06
CA TYR A 892 6.64 -36.12 -7.08
C TYR A 892 5.89 -36.91 -6.00
N LYS A 893 4.55 -36.85 -5.93
CA LYS A 893 3.74 -37.59 -4.93
C LYS A 893 3.98 -39.10 -4.90
N GLN A 894 4.47 -39.69 -6.00
CA GLN A 894 4.85 -41.10 -6.06
C GLN A 894 5.97 -41.51 -5.08
N HIS A 895 6.77 -40.56 -4.59
CA HIS A 895 7.79 -40.81 -3.57
C HIS A 895 7.21 -40.89 -2.14
N TRP A 896 6.00 -40.39 -1.92
CA TRP A 896 5.40 -40.31 -0.60
C TRP A 896 5.27 -41.66 0.11
N PRO A 897 4.81 -42.77 -0.52
CA PRO A 897 4.75 -44.08 0.12
C PRO A 897 6.12 -44.60 0.60
N ALA A 898 7.19 -44.32 -0.16
CA ALA A 898 8.55 -44.69 0.24
C ALA A 898 9.02 -43.86 1.44
N ILE A 899 8.72 -42.55 1.46
CA ILE A 899 9.00 -41.67 2.60
C ILE A 899 8.27 -42.17 3.85
N VAL A 900 6.98 -42.55 3.75
CA VAL A 900 6.20 -43.12 4.87
C VAL A 900 6.83 -44.41 5.38
N SER A 901 7.22 -45.32 4.48
CA SER A 901 7.87 -46.58 4.86
C SER A 901 9.19 -46.36 5.61
N LEU A 902 10.03 -45.42 5.16
CA LEU A 902 11.25 -45.05 5.86
C LEU A 902 10.97 -44.36 7.19
N ALA A 903 9.94 -43.51 7.24
CA ALA A 903 9.56 -42.83 8.46
C ALA A 903 9.10 -43.78 9.56
N GLN A 904 8.48 -44.90 9.19
CA GLN A 904 8.04 -45.97 10.10
C GLN A 904 9.16 -46.97 10.46
N SER A 905 10.27 -46.99 9.72
CA SER A 905 11.39 -47.89 9.96
C SER A 905 12.30 -47.40 11.10
N ASP A 906 12.80 -48.34 11.90
CA ASP A 906 13.84 -48.12 12.91
C ASP A 906 15.24 -48.56 12.43
N ALA A 907 15.37 -48.95 11.16
CA ALA A 907 16.66 -49.30 10.57
C ALA A 907 17.64 -48.09 10.62
N PRO A 908 18.92 -48.30 10.97
CA PRO A 908 19.90 -47.20 11.06
C PRO A 908 20.02 -46.36 9.78
N GLU A 909 19.87 -46.98 8.61
CA GLU A 909 19.99 -46.33 7.29
C GLU A 909 18.75 -45.50 6.91
N ALA A 910 17.60 -45.75 7.54
CA ALA A 910 16.33 -45.12 7.15
C ALA A 910 16.37 -43.59 7.28
N PHE A 911 16.97 -43.09 8.38
CA PHE A 911 17.15 -41.65 8.57
C PHE A 911 18.11 -41.06 7.55
N GLY A 912 19.18 -41.78 7.19
CA GLY A 912 20.11 -41.36 6.13
C GLY A 912 19.41 -41.20 4.78
N GLN A 913 18.50 -42.13 4.43
CA GLN A 913 17.71 -42.04 3.20
C GLN A 913 16.67 -40.91 3.25
N LEU A 914 16.02 -40.66 4.39
CA LEU A 914 15.14 -39.51 4.58
C LEU A 914 15.90 -38.19 4.44
N ARG A 915 17.15 -38.12 4.91
CA ARG A 915 18.02 -36.95 4.69
C ARG A 915 18.33 -36.74 3.21
N LYS A 916 18.49 -37.80 2.42
CA LYS A 916 18.64 -37.70 0.96
C LYS A 916 17.35 -37.20 0.29
N TYR A 917 16.17 -37.65 0.73
CA TYR A 917 14.89 -37.08 0.26
C TYR A 917 14.76 -35.59 0.61
N ALA A 918 15.16 -35.19 1.82
CA ALA A 918 15.17 -33.77 2.20
C ALA A 918 16.10 -32.95 1.29
N LEU A 919 17.32 -33.44 1.03
CA LEU A 919 18.28 -32.78 0.13
C LEU A 919 17.76 -32.64 -1.31
N GLU A 920 17.12 -33.67 -1.87
CA GLU A 920 16.53 -33.59 -3.22
C GLU A 920 15.33 -32.64 -3.25
N GLY A 921 14.49 -32.63 -2.21
CA GLY A 921 13.39 -31.67 -2.11
C GLY A 921 13.89 -30.23 -2.05
N PHE A 922 14.91 -29.96 -1.20
CA PHE A 922 15.56 -28.65 -1.14
C PHE A 922 16.29 -28.29 -2.44
N ARG A 923 16.82 -29.25 -3.21
CA ARG A 923 17.40 -28.96 -4.53
C ARG A 923 16.33 -28.51 -5.52
N LEU A 924 15.20 -29.21 -5.55
CA LEU A 924 14.11 -28.93 -6.48
C LEU A 924 13.40 -27.63 -6.12
N PHE A 925 13.20 -27.33 -4.84
CA PHE A 925 12.67 -26.03 -4.42
C PHE A 925 13.35 -25.55 -3.13
N PRO A 926 14.45 -24.81 -3.25
CA PRO A 926 15.27 -24.41 -2.10
C PRO A 926 14.64 -23.28 -1.31
N GLY A 927 14.88 -23.32 0.02
CA GLY A 927 14.52 -22.24 0.95
C GLY A 927 15.19 -20.91 0.62
N ALA A 928 16.38 -20.94 0.02
CA ALA A 928 17.01 -19.79 -0.63
C ALA A 928 17.03 -20.04 -2.14
N SER A 929 16.28 -19.25 -2.92
CA SER A 929 16.23 -19.40 -4.38
C SER A 929 17.54 -18.99 -5.06
N GLY A 930 18.34 -18.18 -4.39
CA GLY A 930 19.66 -17.76 -4.81
C GLY A 930 20.22 -16.72 -3.85
N VAL A 931 21.39 -16.19 -4.17
CA VAL A 931 22.03 -15.11 -3.39
C VAL A 931 22.57 -14.02 -4.30
N LEU A 932 22.55 -12.78 -3.79
CA LEU A 932 23.08 -11.63 -4.52
C LEU A 932 24.59 -11.48 -4.33
N ARG A 933 25.26 -10.98 -5.38
CA ARG A 933 26.62 -10.46 -5.34
C ARG A 933 26.68 -9.11 -6.04
N VAL A 934 27.62 -8.27 -5.65
CA VAL A 934 27.93 -7.01 -6.34
C VAL A 934 29.38 -7.01 -6.79
N SER A 935 29.62 -6.55 -8.01
CA SER A 935 30.97 -6.27 -8.51
C SER A 935 31.31 -4.81 -8.21
N PRO A 936 32.17 -4.49 -7.22
CA PRO A 936 32.47 -3.11 -6.87
C PRO A 936 33.30 -2.40 -7.96
N GLU A 937 34.04 -3.16 -8.75
CA GLU A 937 34.84 -2.69 -9.87
C GLU A 937 34.35 -3.30 -11.19
N SER A 938 34.80 -2.75 -12.32
CA SER A 938 34.48 -3.35 -13.62
C SER A 938 35.23 -4.67 -13.78
N THR A 939 34.55 -5.74 -14.17
CA THR A 939 35.15 -7.08 -14.28
C THR A 939 34.51 -7.92 -15.40
N THR A 940 34.89 -9.18 -15.51
CA THR A 940 34.29 -10.15 -16.44
C THR A 940 33.59 -11.28 -15.69
N LEU A 941 32.47 -11.73 -16.24
CA LEU A 941 31.71 -12.87 -15.79
C LEU A 941 31.61 -13.89 -16.92
N THR A 942 31.98 -15.13 -16.63
CA THR A 942 31.64 -16.28 -17.48
C THR A 942 30.26 -16.78 -17.10
N ASN A 943 29.34 -16.87 -18.06
CA ASN A 943 27.99 -17.41 -17.87
C ASN A 943 27.67 -18.36 -19.04
N GLY A 944 27.87 -19.65 -18.82
CA GLY A 944 27.84 -20.68 -19.86
C GLY A 944 29.03 -20.55 -20.81
N SER A 945 28.76 -20.40 -22.10
CA SER A 945 29.79 -20.21 -23.13
C SER A 945 30.23 -18.75 -23.30
N ASP A 946 29.50 -17.81 -22.70
CA ASP A 946 29.64 -16.40 -22.98
C ASP A 946 30.43 -15.70 -21.84
N THR A 947 31.31 -14.77 -22.22
CA THR A 947 31.99 -13.89 -21.27
C THR A 947 31.45 -12.48 -21.44
N VAL A 948 30.89 -11.92 -20.37
CA VAL A 948 30.28 -10.58 -20.37
C VAL A 948 31.11 -9.65 -19.48
N THR A 949 31.35 -8.43 -19.95
CA THR A 949 31.95 -7.36 -19.14
C THR A 949 30.88 -6.75 -18.24
N LEU A 950 31.13 -6.78 -16.93
CA LEU A 950 30.30 -6.18 -15.90
C LEU A 950 30.84 -4.80 -15.53
N PRO A 951 30.06 -3.71 -15.65
CA PRO A 951 30.40 -2.43 -15.06
C PRO A 951 30.51 -2.50 -13.53
N ALA A 952 31.24 -1.55 -12.93
CA ALA A 952 31.23 -1.33 -11.49
C ALA A 952 29.80 -1.10 -10.96
N GLY A 953 29.46 -1.72 -9.83
CA GLY A 953 28.13 -1.70 -9.24
C GLY A 953 27.15 -2.75 -9.79
N SER A 954 27.55 -3.57 -10.77
CA SER A 954 26.68 -4.63 -11.31
C SER A 954 26.27 -5.63 -10.22
N GLN A 955 24.98 -5.91 -10.14
CA GLN A 955 24.43 -6.93 -9.25
C GLN A 955 24.25 -8.24 -10.01
N LEU A 956 24.61 -9.35 -9.37
CA LEU A 956 24.46 -10.71 -9.86
C LEU A 956 23.51 -11.48 -8.94
N PHE A 957 22.64 -12.29 -9.51
CA PHE A 957 21.81 -13.25 -8.78
C PHE A 957 22.30 -14.67 -9.08
N CYS A 958 22.93 -15.30 -8.09
CA CYS A 958 23.36 -16.68 -8.17
C CYS A 958 22.16 -17.60 -7.96
N ASP A 959 21.53 -18.05 -9.04
CA ASP A 959 20.26 -18.78 -9.06
C ASP A 959 20.48 -20.26 -8.68
N PHE A 960 20.10 -20.62 -7.45
CA PHE A 960 20.20 -21.99 -6.95
C PHE A 960 19.13 -22.92 -7.53
N ILE A 961 17.99 -22.40 -7.96
CA ILE A 961 16.91 -23.21 -8.54
C ILE A 961 17.36 -23.76 -9.89
N THR A 962 17.90 -22.90 -10.74
CA THR A 962 18.37 -23.28 -12.08
C THR A 962 19.68 -24.05 -12.00
N ALA A 963 20.65 -23.61 -11.18
CA ALA A 963 21.92 -24.32 -11.01
C ALA A 963 21.75 -25.70 -10.36
N GLY A 964 20.78 -25.86 -9.46
CA GLY A 964 20.38 -27.15 -8.88
C GLY A 964 19.75 -28.13 -9.88
N ARG A 965 19.48 -27.68 -11.11
CA ARG A 965 18.95 -28.47 -12.23
C ARG A 965 19.88 -28.51 -13.44
N ASP A 966 21.10 -28.01 -13.31
CA ASP A 966 22.07 -28.04 -14.39
C ASP A 966 22.42 -29.50 -14.73
N PRO A 967 22.08 -30.00 -15.94
CA PRO A 967 22.31 -31.40 -16.30
C PRO A 967 23.80 -31.77 -16.36
N SER A 968 24.70 -30.79 -16.45
CA SER A 968 26.15 -31.03 -16.42
C SER A 968 26.63 -31.50 -15.04
N LYS A 969 25.95 -31.09 -13.97
CA LYS A 969 26.25 -31.51 -12.58
C LYS A 969 25.23 -32.50 -12.03
N PHE A 970 23.97 -32.39 -12.45
CA PHE A 970 22.85 -33.21 -12.01
C PHE A 970 22.25 -33.98 -13.19
N PRO A 971 22.81 -35.16 -13.55
CA PRO A 971 22.16 -36.05 -14.51
C PRO A 971 20.72 -36.37 -14.09
N ASP A 972 19.78 -36.35 -15.04
CA ASP A 972 18.34 -36.47 -14.81
C ASP A 972 17.84 -35.47 -13.74
N PRO A 973 17.96 -34.14 -14.00
CA PRO A 973 17.81 -33.12 -12.95
C PRO A 973 16.40 -33.04 -12.34
N GLU A 974 15.37 -33.41 -13.09
CA GLU A 974 13.98 -33.45 -12.61
C GLU A 974 13.62 -34.76 -11.87
N THR A 975 14.55 -35.71 -11.74
CA THR A 975 14.30 -36.96 -11.00
C THR A 975 14.91 -36.92 -9.61
N VAL A 976 14.13 -37.31 -8.60
CA VAL A 976 14.60 -37.49 -7.22
C VAL A 976 15.52 -38.70 -7.15
N ARG A 977 16.79 -38.45 -6.84
CA ARG A 977 17.84 -39.47 -6.75
C ARG A 977 18.57 -39.41 -5.41
N LEU A 978 18.59 -40.53 -4.68
CA LEU A 978 19.19 -40.60 -3.34
C LEU A 978 20.69 -40.92 -3.36
N ASP A 979 21.24 -41.26 -4.52
CA ASP A 979 22.64 -41.65 -4.73
C ASP A 979 23.56 -40.48 -5.12
N ARG A 980 23.05 -39.24 -5.18
CA ARG A 980 23.85 -38.07 -5.54
C ARG A 980 24.87 -37.69 -4.45
N PRO A 981 26.09 -37.27 -4.83
CA PRO A 981 27.10 -36.81 -3.88
C PRO A 981 26.65 -35.53 -3.14
N GLU A 982 26.92 -35.44 -1.83
CA GLU A 982 26.45 -34.32 -0.99
C GLU A 982 27.11 -32.98 -1.35
N GLU A 983 28.34 -33.02 -1.85
CA GLU A 983 29.11 -31.88 -2.33
C GLU A 983 28.53 -31.24 -3.60
N SER A 984 27.60 -31.90 -4.29
CA SER A 984 26.94 -31.32 -5.48
C SER A 984 25.90 -30.26 -5.12
N TYR A 985 25.34 -30.31 -3.90
CA TYR A 985 24.27 -29.43 -3.48
C TYR A 985 24.79 -28.07 -2.99
N ILE A 986 24.37 -26.99 -3.68
CA ILE A 986 24.80 -25.61 -3.43
C ILE A 986 23.69 -24.69 -2.88
N HIS A 987 22.47 -25.21 -2.70
CA HIS A 987 21.29 -24.43 -2.29
C HIS A 987 21.35 -23.85 -0.87
N HIS A 988 22.39 -24.16 -0.11
CA HIS A 988 22.71 -23.57 1.19
C HIS A 988 23.90 -22.59 1.10
N GLY A 989 24.17 -22.02 -0.07
CA GLY A 989 25.37 -21.23 -0.32
C GLY A 989 26.63 -22.08 -0.46
N TRP A 990 27.71 -21.43 -0.87
CA TRP A 990 28.98 -22.06 -1.23
C TRP A 990 30.16 -21.13 -0.92
N GLY A 991 31.36 -21.70 -0.75
CA GLY A 991 32.58 -20.92 -0.49
C GLY A 991 32.58 -20.20 0.88
N PRO A 992 33.23 -19.01 0.98
CA PRO A 992 33.38 -18.24 2.22
C PRO A 992 32.06 -17.91 2.92
N HIS A 993 30.98 -17.80 2.15
CA HIS A 993 29.62 -17.45 2.63
C HIS A 993 28.66 -18.63 2.67
N ALA A 994 29.17 -19.88 2.65
CA ALA A 994 28.32 -21.06 2.80
C ALA A 994 27.52 -21.01 4.13
N CYS A 995 26.26 -21.42 4.10
CA CYS A 995 25.39 -21.40 5.29
C CYS A 995 26.04 -22.19 6.44
N LEU A 996 26.20 -21.51 7.58
CA LEU A 996 26.78 -22.09 8.79
C LEU A 996 25.93 -23.25 9.32
N GLY A 997 24.60 -23.17 9.16
CA GLY A 997 23.63 -24.13 9.67
C GLY A 997 23.34 -25.32 8.75
N ARG A 998 24.00 -25.46 7.59
CA ARG A 998 23.68 -26.52 6.60
C ARG A 998 23.53 -27.93 7.22
N PRO A 999 24.43 -28.41 8.10
CA PRO A 999 24.25 -29.67 8.82
C PRO A 999 22.97 -29.74 9.70
N ILE A 1000 22.61 -28.65 10.38
CA ILE A 1000 21.39 -28.53 11.18
C ILE A 1000 20.15 -28.57 10.28
N VAL A 1001 20.11 -27.76 9.21
CA VAL A 1001 18.95 -27.67 8.30
C VAL A 1001 18.62 -29.01 7.66
N THR A 1002 19.64 -29.73 7.18
CA THR A 1002 19.43 -31.04 6.54
C THR A 1002 18.98 -32.11 7.53
N THR A 1003 19.45 -32.05 8.78
CA THR A 1003 19.01 -32.93 9.87
C THR A 1003 17.57 -32.60 10.30
N ALA A 1004 17.25 -31.32 10.46
CA ALA A 1004 15.92 -30.82 10.79
C ALA A 1004 14.89 -31.22 9.73
N GLY A 1005 15.18 -30.97 8.44
CA GLY A 1005 14.30 -31.36 7.34
C GLY A 1005 14.00 -32.85 7.32
N ALA A 1006 15.00 -33.71 7.55
CA ALA A 1006 14.80 -35.16 7.64
C ALA A 1006 13.96 -35.58 8.86
N ALA A 1007 14.22 -34.97 10.03
CA ALA A 1007 13.49 -35.22 11.27
C ALA A 1007 12.01 -34.80 11.18
N MET A 1008 11.74 -33.60 10.67
CA MET A 1008 10.38 -33.11 10.44
C MET A 1008 9.65 -33.95 9.40
N LEU A 1009 10.32 -34.31 8.28
CA LEU A 1009 9.74 -35.18 7.25
C LEU A 1009 9.38 -36.57 7.83
N ARG A 1010 10.26 -37.12 8.69
CA ARG A 1010 10.00 -38.37 9.40
C ARG A 1010 8.77 -38.28 10.30
N ALA A 1011 8.73 -37.29 11.19
CA ALA A 1011 7.61 -37.11 12.12
C ALA A 1011 6.30 -36.89 11.36
N PHE A 1012 6.29 -36.00 10.37
CA PHE A 1012 5.09 -35.69 9.60
C PHE A 1012 4.61 -36.87 8.75
N ALA A 1013 5.49 -37.61 8.07
CA ALA A 1013 5.09 -38.79 7.29
C ALA A 1013 4.60 -39.95 8.19
N ARG A 1014 5.11 -40.04 9.43
CA ARG A 1014 4.65 -41.02 10.42
C ARG A 1014 3.25 -40.68 10.96
N GLU A 1015 3.00 -39.42 11.29
CA GLU A 1015 1.72 -38.94 11.84
C GLU A 1015 0.63 -38.73 10.77
N CYS A 1016 1.02 -38.41 9.54
CA CYS A 1016 0.14 -38.07 8.42
C CYS A 1016 0.40 -38.97 7.19
N PRO A 1017 0.30 -40.31 7.29
CA PRO A 1017 0.73 -41.22 6.22
C PRO A 1017 -0.09 -41.07 4.92
N ASN A 1018 -1.37 -40.71 5.02
CA ASN A 1018 -2.29 -40.52 3.89
C ASN A 1018 -2.57 -39.03 3.59
N VAL A 1019 -1.55 -38.18 3.75
CA VAL A 1019 -1.71 -36.74 3.52
C VAL A 1019 -1.98 -36.40 2.06
N ARG A 1020 -2.82 -35.39 1.83
CA ARG A 1020 -3.15 -34.81 0.53
C ARG A 1020 -3.42 -33.32 0.67
N ARG A 1021 -3.34 -32.58 -0.44
CA ARG A 1021 -3.70 -31.15 -0.48
C ARG A 1021 -5.16 -30.95 -0.07
N ALA A 1022 -5.47 -29.89 0.66
CA ALA A 1022 -6.86 -29.46 0.82
C ALA A 1022 -7.46 -29.07 -0.55
N PRO A 1023 -8.76 -29.27 -0.80
CA PRO A 1023 -9.37 -28.85 -2.05
C PRO A 1023 -9.31 -27.33 -2.29
N GLY A 1024 -9.12 -26.93 -3.54
CA GLY A 1024 -9.11 -25.52 -3.95
C GLY A 1024 -7.87 -24.75 -3.49
N ALA A 1025 -7.97 -23.41 -3.52
CA ALA A 1025 -6.83 -22.51 -3.27
C ALA A 1025 -6.15 -22.72 -1.91
N GLN A 1026 -6.88 -23.19 -0.89
CA GLN A 1026 -6.30 -23.44 0.44
C GLN A 1026 -5.26 -24.56 0.46
N GLY A 1027 -5.29 -25.49 -0.51
CA GLY A 1027 -4.28 -26.55 -0.64
C GLY A 1027 -3.08 -26.15 -1.51
N GLU A 1028 -3.08 -24.94 -2.05
CA GLU A 1028 -2.05 -24.45 -2.97
C GLU A 1028 -1.20 -23.38 -2.29
N MET A 1029 0.09 -23.40 -2.60
CA MET A 1029 1.01 -22.33 -2.25
C MET A 1029 1.17 -21.46 -3.50
N LYS A 1030 0.18 -20.59 -3.76
CA LYS A 1030 0.16 -19.77 -4.96
C LYS A 1030 1.37 -18.83 -4.98
N ARG A 1031 2.11 -18.81 -6.09
CA ARG A 1031 3.38 -18.10 -6.22
C ARG A 1031 3.60 -17.53 -7.62
N LYS A 1032 4.47 -16.53 -7.73
CA LYS A 1032 5.03 -16.01 -8.99
C LYS A 1032 6.51 -15.68 -8.82
N LEU A 1033 7.21 -15.40 -9.92
CA LEU A 1033 8.56 -14.85 -9.87
C LEU A 1033 8.50 -13.31 -9.92
N PHE A 1034 9.04 -12.66 -8.89
CA PHE A 1034 9.28 -11.22 -8.87
C PHE A 1034 10.56 -10.91 -9.67
N ASN A 1035 10.47 -9.93 -10.59
CA ASN A 1035 11.52 -9.59 -11.55
C ASN A 1035 12.12 -10.80 -12.30
N GLY A 1036 11.33 -11.87 -12.48
CA GLY A 1036 11.77 -13.10 -13.14
C GLY A 1036 12.77 -13.96 -12.37
N ALA A 1037 13.10 -13.61 -11.12
CA ALA A 1037 14.18 -14.26 -10.36
C ALA A 1037 13.76 -14.81 -8.99
N PHE A 1038 12.96 -14.07 -8.23
CA PHE A 1038 12.66 -14.40 -6.83
C PHE A 1038 11.24 -14.92 -6.65
N PRO A 1039 11.00 -16.13 -6.11
CA PRO A 1039 9.65 -16.57 -5.83
C PRO A 1039 9.04 -15.75 -4.70
N VAL A 1040 7.82 -15.26 -4.93
CA VAL A 1040 6.98 -14.61 -3.92
C VAL A 1040 5.65 -15.35 -3.83
N PHE A 1041 5.03 -15.34 -2.66
CA PHE A 1041 3.90 -16.18 -2.30
C PHE A 1041 2.68 -15.32 -1.98
N LEU A 1042 1.51 -15.69 -2.49
CA LEU A 1042 0.31 -14.92 -2.22
C LEU A 1042 -0.13 -15.12 -0.76
N SER A 1043 -0.47 -14.03 -0.07
CA SER A 1043 -1.04 -14.05 1.26
C SER A 1043 -2.39 -14.81 1.30
N GLU A 1044 -2.78 -15.33 2.47
CA GLU A 1044 -4.02 -16.12 2.60
C GLU A 1044 -5.28 -15.32 2.26
N ASP A 1045 -5.27 -14.01 2.52
CA ASP A 1045 -6.35 -13.07 2.17
C ASP A 1045 -6.27 -12.53 0.73
N GLY A 1046 -5.21 -12.89 -0.02
CA GLY A 1046 -4.97 -12.42 -1.38
C GLY A 1046 -4.53 -10.96 -1.49
N ALA A 1047 -4.22 -10.29 -0.38
CA ALA A 1047 -3.90 -8.87 -0.34
C ALA A 1047 -2.47 -8.50 -0.80
N SER A 1048 -1.53 -9.44 -0.78
CA SER A 1048 -0.13 -9.13 -1.09
C SER A 1048 0.70 -10.35 -1.48
N TRP A 1049 1.79 -10.08 -2.20
CA TRP A 1049 2.87 -11.03 -2.43
C TRP A 1049 3.92 -10.92 -1.33
N GLU A 1050 4.14 -12.00 -0.60
CA GLU A 1050 5.07 -12.13 0.53
C GLU A 1050 6.36 -12.85 0.11
N SER A 1051 7.48 -12.53 0.76
CA SER A 1051 8.76 -13.18 0.49
C SER A 1051 8.81 -14.64 0.97
N PHE A 1052 7.99 -14.99 1.96
CA PHE A 1052 7.91 -16.34 2.54
C PHE A 1052 6.55 -17.01 2.29
N PRO A 1053 6.48 -18.35 2.24
CA PRO A 1053 5.23 -19.07 2.24
C PRO A 1053 4.35 -18.68 3.44
N VAL A 1054 3.07 -18.42 3.19
CA VAL A 1054 2.15 -17.93 4.23
C VAL A 1054 1.27 -19.04 4.79
N ALA A 1055 0.71 -19.89 3.93
CA ALA A 1055 -0.25 -20.92 4.31
C ALA A 1055 -0.23 -22.08 3.29
N LYS A 1056 -0.50 -23.30 3.76
CA LYS A 1056 -0.86 -24.45 2.90
C LYS A 1056 -1.59 -25.49 3.74
N LYS A 1057 -2.90 -25.62 3.53
CA LYS A 1057 -3.74 -26.58 4.26
C LYS A 1057 -3.68 -27.95 3.59
N VAL A 1058 -3.55 -28.99 4.41
CA VAL A 1058 -3.54 -30.38 3.99
C VAL A 1058 -4.54 -31.19 4.78
N PHE A 1059 -5.01 -32.30 4.19
CA PHE A 1059 -5.87 -33.27 4.84
C PHE A 1059 -5.16 -34.62 5.01
N PHE A 1060 -5.44 -35.30 6.10
CA PHE A 1060 -5.01 -36.69 6.32
C PHE A 1060 -6.06 -37.42 7.18
N ASP A 1061 -6.11 -38.74 7.08
CA ASP A 1061 -7.14 -39.51 7.77
C ASP A 1061 -6.70 -39.88 9.19
N ALA A 1062 -7.67 -40.17 10.07
CA ALA A 1062 -7.37 -40.64 11.42
C ALA A 1062 -6.56 -41.95 11.35
N VAL A 1063 -5.33 -41.93 11.88
CA VAL A 1063 -4.52 -43.15 12.07
C VAL A 1063 -5.27 -44.01 13.09
N GLY A 1064 -6.05 -44.99 12.63
CA GLY A 1064 -6.81 -45.92 13.47
C GLY A 1064 -8.21 -46.33 13.01
N ASP A 1065 -8.84 -45.66 12.02
CA ASP A 1065 -10.20 -46.03 11.58
C ASP A 1065 -10.25 -46.92 10.33
N THR A 1066 -9.11 -47.35 9.80
CA THR A 1066 -9.03 -48.33 8.71
C THR A 1066 -9.20 -49.78 9.20
N PHE A 1067 -10.25 -50.07 9.97
CA PHE A 1067 -10.73 -51.44 10.19
C PHE A 1067 -12.21 -51.46 10.57
N ARG A 1068 -13.10 -51.05 9.64
CA ARG A 1068 -14.52 -51.47 9.60
C ARG A 1068 -15.20 -51.05 8.29
N SER A 1069 -14.80 -51.65 7.18
CA SER A 1069 -15.66 -51.71 5.98
C SER A 1069 -15.44 -53.01 5.21
N ASN A 1070 -15.72 -54.15 5.86
CA ASN A 1070 -16.04 -55.36 5.14
C ASN A 1070 -17.54 -55.61 5.22
N GLY A 1071 -18.18 -55.56 4.04
CA GLY A 1071 -19.41 -56.27 3.73
C GLY A 1071 -20.70 -55.62 4.19
N HIS A 1072 -21.32 -54.84 3.30
CA HIS A 1072 -22.64 -55.20 2.78
C HIS A 1072 -22.93 -54.38 1.52
N ALA A 1073 -22.73 -55.03 0.37
CA ALA A 1073 -23.52 -54.72 -0.79
C ALA A 1073 -24.98 -55.01 -0.44
N ASN A 1074 -25.84 -54.00 -0.49
CA ASN A 1074 -27.24 -54.14 -0.81
C ASN A 1074 -27.66 -52.87 -1.54
N GLY A 1075 -27.92 -53.02 -2.83
CA GLY A 1075 -28.58 -52.00 -3.61
C GLY A 1075 -30.01 -51.80 -3.14
N THR A 1076 -30.51 -50.59 -3.32
CA THR A 1076 -31.85 -50.36 -3.86
C THR A 1076 -31.92 -48.94 -4.38
N SER A 1077 -32.38 -48.85 -5.62
CA SER A 1077 -32.92 -47.67 -6.29
C SER A 1077 -33.90 -46.87 -5.44
N ARG A 1078 -33.75 -45.55 -5.40
CA ARG A 1078 -34.74 -44.56 -5.84
C ARG A 1078 -34.15 -43.16 -5.87
#